data_AF-A0A7X4JTK0-F1
#
_entry.id   AF-A0A7X4JTK0-F1
#
_cell.length_a   1.000
_cell.length_b   1.000
_cell.length_c   1.000
_cell.angle_alpha   90.00
_cell.angle_beta   90.00
_cell.angle_gamma   90.00
#
_symmetry.space_group_name_H-M   'P 1'
#
loop_
_entity.id
_entity.type
_entity.pdbx_description
1 polymer ?
#
loop_
_entity_poly.entity_id
_entity_poly.type
_entity_poly.pdbx_seq_one_letter_code
_entity_poly.pdbx_strand_id
1 'polypeptide(L)'
;MSIRILLITIQILIGVSAMQATERPVYQVSLTEKEVARLKRRVRTVMAFSEAEMVALIPDKTGFRFVGCPDCDAGAQEGQLRWSIRDPHRVQCRYCEMVFPNEAYPDDEMLTVVNPTGERMTYPFWEDETGFRYHFRAKAWREARVYFAAIAEDLGELYQATGDATYARRATLILDAFARYYPGFLVSYDRPHEQKGFVFEPPYPNNGGKWGRWRHDEMPTNLVRAYDAIYTSGELERLSDAVGIDVKKRIEDDFFRGAIRQDRYHGILYTNASPHIYLGYAVIGRVLGDPELVHEAVRRSIGLFESQFYADGFWHEGSLGYQRMTMAGMQVVFDALKGYSDPLGYVSDDGVRYDNLDLERDIAIVRKANHLLDICRYPDGRWIPMHDAWAYRDSRRVDPNVKPLEQSHSTLLPGVGHAWLGRGNGEHQVQVHLHFSGAYGHAHADNLNLMLFARGQELLSDVGYTHTQYRSWTVSTLCHNTVLIDEVEQERSNRKGIIDGSLLAFEAAYPSVQWVEASGEGVYPGLAEEYRRLVMLVNVGGEDHYVVDLFRVRGGDQRDWVMHGSADGDMRTEVNVPLQNYGENLLPGVKVRFPEHERDRGDAEGRNVALAFFQNVLHSDYVQDARVTFQGNDAVAVRIHLVGLKDSKLFVGDAPSVRRADEDETLIDRFRMPMLMVRQKGRVPSRFMAVHEPFRDKAFIDSVEAEDVGERGVYLKVRHRGGTDHIVLQPGIDVFHRGDLIFQGKVGFVREQDGEARVMGLW
;
A
#
# COMPACT_ATOMS: atom_id res chain seq x y z
N MET A 1 50.87 47.79 44.74
CA MET A 1 51.23 46.76 43.75
C MET A 1 50.55 45.47 44.19
N SER A 2 49.24 45.31 43.99
CA SER A 2 48.45 45.53 42.78
C SER A 2 48.77 44.52 41.69
N ILE A 3 47.70 43.92 41.16
CA ILE A 3 47.62 43.13 39.94
C ILE A 3 48.10 41.68 40.12
N ARG A 4 47.23 40.80 40.67
CA ARG A 4 47.12 39.39 40.23
C ARG A 4 45.99 38.57 40.86
N ILE A 5 45.29 39.07 41.89
CA ILE A 5 44.22 38.33 42.57
C ILE A 5 42.80 38.77 42.15
N LEU A 6 42.65 39.79 41.29
CA LEU A 6 41.34 40.28 40.84
C LEU A 6 40.87 39.73 39.48
N LEU A 7 41.61 38.80 38.85
CA LEU A 7 41.27 38.26 37.52
C LEU A 7 40.74 36.82 37.53
N ILE A 8 40.74 36.14 38.69
CA ILE A 8 40.24 34.76 38.81
C ILE A 8 38.87 34.70 39.48
N THR A 9 38.43 35.77 40.17
CA THR A 9 37.14 35.80 40.88
C THR A 9 35.98 36.40 40.06
N ILE A 10 36.22 36.84 38.81
CA ILE A 10 35.17 37.32 37.88
C ILE A 10 34.82 36.28 36.80
N GLN A 11 35.43 35.09 36.79
CA GLN A 11 35.00 33.97 35.93
C GLN A 11 34.14 32.92 36.65
N ILE A 12 33.83 33.09 37.94
CA ILE A 12 33.01 32.15 38.73
C ILE A 12 31.65 32.77 39.15
N LEU A 13 31.31 33.95 38.64
CA LEU A 13 30.03 34.62 38.91
C LEU A 13 29.33 35.10 37.63
N ILE A 14 29.40 34.30 36.58
CA ILE A 14 28.37 34.22 35.54
C ILE A 14 28.10 32.72 35.30
N GLY A 15 27.66 32.05 36.35
CA GLY A 15 26.88 30.81 36.24
C GLY A 15 25.45 31.18 35.85
N VAL A 16 25.29 31.81 34.69
CA VAL A 16 24.04 31.71 33.95
C VAL A 16 24.31 30.57 32.98
N SER A 17 23.60 29.45 33.16
CA SER A 17 23.45 28.45 32.11
C SER A 17 22.91 29.16 30.87
N ALA A 18 23.80 29.69 30.05
CA ALA A 18 23.47 30.05 28.69
C ALA A 18 23.20 28.72 28.00
N MET A 19 21.93 28.31 27.97
CA MET A 19 21.46 27.37 26.95
C MET A 19 22.05 27.90 25.64
N GLN A 20 22.94 27.12 25.04
CA GLN A 20 23.59 27.50 23.79
C GLN A 20 22.47 27.78 22.80
N ALA A 21 22.39 29.03 22.32
CA ALA A 21 21.33 29.42 21.41
C ALA A 21 21.38 28.51 20.18
N THR A 22 20.22 27.95 19.79
CA THR A 22 20.11 27.12 18.59
C THR A 22 20.64 27.90 17.39
N GLU A 23 21.64 27.36 16.70
CA GLU A 23 22.13 27.94 15.46
C GLU A 23 21.03 27.83 14.39
N ARG A 24 20.68 28.95 13.75
CA ARG A 24 19.56 29.06 12.81
C ARG A 24 20.00 29.62 11.45
N PRO A 25 19.40 29.16 10.34
CA PRO A 25 18.38 28.10 10.29
C PRO A 25 18.98 26.71 10.58
N VAL A 26 18.20 25.88 11.28
CA VAL A 26 18.53 24.49 11.57
C VAL A 26 18.56 23.68 10.27
N TYR A 27 17.58 23.90 9.41
CA TYR A 27 17.48 23.28 8.09
C TYR A 27 17.93 24.26 7.02
N GLN A 28 19.22 24.17 6.69
CA GLN A 28 19.84 24.96 5.63
C GLN A 28 19.34 24.48 4.26
N VAL A 29 19.03 25.44 3.39
CA VAL A 29 18.56 25.17 2.03
C VAL A 29 19.57 25.68 1.02
N SER A 30 20.02 24.81 0.12
CA SER A 30 20.86 25.17 -1.02
C SER A 30 20.07 24.96 -2.31
N LEU A 31 19.71 26.05 -2.99
CA LEU A 31 18.91 26.01 -4.20
C LEU A 31 19.74 26.37 -5.43
N THR A 32 19.56 25.62 -6.51
CA THR A 32 20.04 26.01 -7.84
C THR A 32 19.23 27.18 -8.41
N GLU A 33 19.79 27.90 -9.39
CA GLU A 33 19.07 28.98 -10.07
C GLU A 33 17.73 28.52 -10.66
N LYS A 34 17.68 27.29 -11.19
CA LYS A 34 16.46 26.69 -11.74
C LYS A 34 15.40 26.47 -10.66
N GLU A 35 15.80 26.06 -9.47
CA GLU A 35 14.91 25.87 -8.33
C GLU A 35 14.40 27.20 -7.77
N VAL A 36 15.27 28.20 -7.62
CA VAL A 36 14.86 29.56 -7.26
C VAL A 36 13.84 30.10 -8.26
N ALA A 37 14.09 29.94 -9.56
CA ALA A 37 13.13 30.35 -10.59
C ALA A 37 11.80 29.58 -10.51
N ARG A 38 11.82 28.29 -10.14
CA ARG A 38 10.62 27.48 -9.91
C ARG A 38 9.83 27.97 -8.70
N LEU A 39 10.48 28.21 -7.56
CA LEU A 39 9.82 28.72 -6.36
C LEU A 39 9.24 30.11 -6.59
N LYS A 40 9.97 31.02 -7.26
CA LYS A 40 9.45 32.34 -7.66
C LYS A 40 8.18 32.24 -8.50
N ARG A 41 8.04 31.22 -9.35
CA ARG A 41 6.79 30.97 -10.10
C ARG A 41 5.65 30.49 -9.18
N ARG A 42 5.95 29.61 -8.22
CA ARG A 42 4.96 29.07 -7.27
C ARG A 42 4.39 30.14 -6.35
N VAL A 43 5.23 31.02 -5.80
CA VAL A 43 4.80 32.08 -4.87
C VAL A 43 4.23 33.32 -5.56
N ARG A 44 4.38 33.44 -6.89
CA ARG A 44 4.03 34.64 -7.66
C ARG A 44 2.64 35.19 -7.35
N THR A 45 1.62 34.32 -7.32
CA THR A 45 0.25 34.73 -7.06
C THR A 45 0.10 35.35 -5.67
N VAL A 46 0.69 34.71 -4.66
CA VAL A 46 0.66 35.19 -3.28
C VAL A 46 1.42 36.49 -3.10
N MET A 47 2.55 36.65 -3.80
CA MET A 47 3.32 37.90 -3.80
C MET A 47 2.60 39.06 -4.50
N ALA A 48 1.66 38.77 -5.41
CA ALA A 48 0.90 39.78 -6.13
C ALA A 48 -0.27 40.37 -5.33
N PHE A 49 -0.79 39.66 -4.33
CA PHE A 49 -1.81 40.18 -3.43
C PHE A 49 -1.24 41.24 -2.48
N SER A 50 -2.06 42.19 -2.03
CA SER A 50 -1.72 42.97 -0.83
C SER A 50 -1.59 42.05 0.40
N GLU A 51 -0.95 42.53 1.46
CA GLU A 51 -0.81 41.76 2.72
C GLU A 51 -2.18 41.38 3.29
N ALA A 52 -3.14 42.31 3.27
CA ALA A 52 -4.49 42.10 3.79
C ALA A 52 -5.29 41.09 2.95
N GLU A 53 -5.24 41.19 1.62
CA GLU A 53 -5.92 40.23 0.72
C GLU A 53 -5.37 38.82 0.92
N MET A 54 -4.04 38.67 1.02
CA MET A 54 -3.43 37.37 1.27
C MET A 54 -3.89 36.77 2.59
N VAL A 55 -3.83 37.54 3.69
CA VAL A 55 -4.20 37.07 5.03
C VAL A 55 -5.69 36.70 5.08
N ALA A 56 -6.56 37.43 4.38
CA ALA A 56 -7.99 37.13 4.33
C ALA A 56 -8.33 35.79 3.65
N LEU A 57 -7.42 35.24 2.84
CA LEU A 57 -7.58 33.93 2.20
C LEU A 57 -7.10 32.77 3.07
N ILE A 58 -6.44 33.05 4.20
CA ILE A 58 -5.98 32.02 5.13
C ILE A 58 -7.18 31.54 5.96
N PRO A 59 -7.50 30.23 5.93
CA PRO A 59 -8.70 29.74 6.60
C PRO A 59 -8.57 29.79 8.12
N ASP A 60 -9.58 30.36 8.76
CA ASP A 60 -9.77 30.43 10.21
C ASP A 60 -10.56 29.23 10.77
N LYS A 61 -10.86 28.24 9.93
CA LYS A 61 -11.74 27.10 10.22
C LYS A 61 -11.11 25.77 9.82
N THR A 62 -11.53 24.70 10.49
CA THR A 62 -11.18 23.32 10.11
C THR A 62 -11.93 22.94 8.83
N GLY A 63 -11.23 22.48 7.80
CA GLY A 63 -11.85 22.00 6.56
C GLY A 63 -11.96 20.47 6.45
N PHE A 64 -12.68 19.98 5.44
CA PHE A 64 -12.84 18.55 5.12
C PHE A 64 -12.14 18.16 3.82
N ARG A 65 -11.49 17.00 3.78
CA ARG A 65 -10.80 16.46 2.61
C ARG A 65 -11.76 15.73 1.67
N PHE A 66 -12.64 14.89 2.20
CA PHE A 66 -13.44 13.97 1.40
C PHE A 66 -14.81 14.57 1.08
N VAL A 67 -14.87 15.53 0.17
CA VAL A 67 -16.15 16.09 -0.29
C VAL A 67 -16.27 15.74 -1.76
N GLY A 68 -17.26 14.90 -2.07
CA GLY A 68 -17.48 14.33 -3.40
C GLY A 68 -18.19 15.30 -4.35
N CYS A 69 -18.27 14.90 -5.61
CA CYS A 69 -19.05 15.60 -6.63
C CYS A 69 -20.48 15.02 -6.67
N PRO A 70 -21.53 15.79 -6.37
CA PRO A 70 -22.91 15.28 -6.46
C PRO A 70 -23.47 15.23 -7.90
N ASP A 71 -22.71 15.72 -8.88
CA ASP A 71 -23.12 15.80 -10.29
C ASP A 71 -22.59 14.64 -11.15
N CYS A 72 -21.58 13.90 -10.67
CA CYS A 72 -21.04 12.76 -11.40
C CYS A 72 -20.38 11.74 -10.47
N ASP A 73 -20.34 10.49 -10.92
CA ASP A 73 -19.80 9.36 -10.15
C ASP A 73 -18.32 9.05 -10.44
N ALA A 74 -17.64 9.86 -11.25
CA ALA A 74 -16.25 9.60 -11.64
C ALA A 74 -15.24 9.71 -10.47
N GLY A 75 -14.15 8.96 -10.56
CA GLY A 75 -13.12 8.90 -9.52
C GLY A 75 -13.57 8.17 -8.24
N ALA A 76 -12.65 7.96 -7.29
CA ALA A 76 -12.92 7.23 -6.05
C ALA A 76 -12.82 8.11 -4.78
N GLN A 77 -13.31 7.57 -3.66
CA GLN A 77 -13.13 8.11 -2.30
C GLN A 77 -13.52 9.59 -2.10
N GLU A 78 -14.52 10.11 -2.81
CA GLU A 78 -14.89 11.54 -2.73
C GLU A 78 -13.70 12.49 -3.02
N GLY A 79 -12.75 12.04 -3.87
CA GLY A 79 -11.51 12.74 -4.21
C GLY A 79 -11.58 13.66 -5.43
N GLN A 80 -12.77 13.89 -5.99
CA GLN A 80 -12.96 14.54 -7.29
C GLN A 80 -12.63 16.03 -7.27
N LEU A 81 -12.97 16.71 -6.16
CA LEU A 81 -12.97 18.17 -6.10
C LEU A 81 -11.55 18.74 -5.92
N ARG A 82 -11.13 19.60 -6.86
CA ARG A 82 -9.88 20.37 -6.84
C ARG A 82 -10.14 21.83 -6.49
N TRP A 83 -9.16 22.48 -5.88
CA TRP A 83 -9.20 23.90 -5.50
C TRP A 83 -8.09 24.69 -6.19
N SER A 84 -8.29 26.00 -6.36
CA SER A 84 -7.28 26.92 -6.90
C SER A 84 -7.30 28.24 -6.17
N ILE A 85 -6.11 28.79 -5.88
CA ILE A 85 -5.95 30.15 -5.33
C ILE A 85 -6.59 31.24 -6.22
N ARG A 86 -6.83 30.95 -7.51
CA ARG A 86 -7.51 31.88 -8.43
C ARG A 86 -9.02 31.96 -8.21
N ASP A 87 -9.60 30.97 -7.54
CA ASP A 87 -11.02 30.92 -7.17
C ASP A 87 -11.14 30.35 -5.75
N PRO A 88 -10.68 31.10 -4.73
CA PRO A 88 -10.34 30.55 -3.42
C PRO A 88 -11.56 30.11 -2.60
N HIS A 89 -12.77 30.47 -3.01
CA HIS A 89 -14.01 30.17 -2.27
C HIS A 89 -14.84 29.05 -2.89
N ARG A 90 -14.39 28.48 -4.02
CA ARG A 90 -15.09 27.42 -4.75
C ARG A 90 -14.16 26.26 -5.04
N VAL A 91 -14.76 25.14 -5.41
CA VAL A 91 -14.06 23.91 -5.78
C VAL A 91 -14.62 23.40 -7.10
N GLN A 92 -13.77 22.78 -7.91
CA GLN A 92 -14.15 22.29 -9.23
C GLN A 92 -13.97 20.77 -9.28
N CYS A 93 -14.95 20.04 -9.82
CA CYS A 93 -14.75 18.63 -10.13
C CYS A 93 -13.72 18.46 -11.25
N ARG A 94 -12.76 17.54 -11.08
CA ARG A 94 -11.75 17.29 -12.12
C ARG A 94 -12.24 16.45 -13.31
N TYR A 95 -13.45 15.89 -13.20
CA TYR A 95 -14.06 15.01 -14.20
C TYR A 95 -15.15 15.73 -15.00
N CYS A 96 -16.23 16.18 -14.36
CA CYS A 96 -17.32 16.91 -15.04
C CYS A 96 -17.10 18.43 -15.16
N GLU A 97 -15.99 18.94 -14.60
CA GLU A 97 -15.63 20.37 -14.59
C GLU A 97 -16.61 21.31 -13.86
N MET A 98 -17.69 20.79 -13.26
CA MET A 98 -18.64 21.58 -12.49
C MET A 98 -17.96 22.26 -11.30
N VAL A 99 -18.35 23.50 -11.03
CA VAL A 99 -17.84 24.33 -9.93
C VAL A 99 -18.90 24.40 -8.84
N PHE A 100 -18.50 24.17 -7.59
CA PHE A 100 -19.35 24.18 -6.40
C PHE A 100 -18.88 25.24 -5.39
N PRO A 101 -19.82 25.85 -4.63
CA PRO A 101 -21.27 25.77 -4.81
C PRO A 101 -21.74 26.47 -6.11
N ASN A 102 -22.95 26.14 -6.56
CA ASN A 102 -23.62 26.78 -7.70
C ASN A 102 -25.15 26.81 -7.50
N GLU A 103 -25.92 27.22 -8.52
CA GLU A 103 -27.38 27.32 -8.42
C GLU A 103 -28.08 25.97 -8.20
N ALA A 104 -27.57 24.88 -8.77
CA ALA A 104 -28.13 23.53 -8.60
C ALA A 104 -27.70 22.90 -7.26
N TYR A 105 -26.51 23.26 -6.77
CA TYR A 105 -25.95 22.75 -5.52
C TYR A 105 -25.56 23.94 -4.63
N PRO A 106 -26.54 24.67 -4.08
CA PRO A 106 -26.31 25.86 -3.26
C PRO A 106 -25.79 25.48 -1.87
N ASP A 107 -24.99 26.34 -1.27
CA ASP A 107 -24.50 26.16 0.10
C ASP A 107 -25.19 27.11 1.09
N ASP A 108 -26.52 27.13 1.02
CA ASP A 108 -27.40 28.05 1.74
C ASP A 108 -27.82 27.55 3.13
N GLU A 109 -27.63 26.26 3.44
CA GLU A 109 -27.81 25.71 4.79
C GLU A 109 -26.56 25.84 5.66
N MET A 110 -26.74 25.89 6.99
CA MET A 110 -25.65 26.22 7.92
C MET A 110 -25.60 25.27 9.12
N LEU A 111 -24.46 24.59 9.28
CA LEU A 111 -24.13 23.88 10.52
C LEU A 111 -23.45 24.87 11.47
N THR A 112 -24.04 25.08 12.66
CA THR A 112 -23.47 25.94 13.70
C THR A 112 -22.81 25.13 14.80
N VAL A 113 -21.56 25.43 15.11
CA VAL A 113 -20.76 24.77 16.16
C VAL A 113 -20.05 25.80 17.01
N VAL A 114 -19.68 25.43 18.24
CA VAL A 114 -18.84 26.26 19.11
C VAL A 114 -17.44 25.68 19.11
N ASN A 115 -16.44 26.51 18.85
CA ASN A 115 -15.05 26.07 18.81
C ASN A 115 -14.43 26.01 20.23
N PRO A 116 -13.21 25.45 20.38
CA PRO A 116 -12.57 25.33 21.69
C PRO A 116 -12.28 26.67 22.39
N THR A 117 -12.28 27.79 21.65
CA THR A 117 -12.11 29.14 22.21
C THR A 117 -13.45 29.80 22.58
N GLY A 118 -14.58 29.09 22.44
CA GLY A 118 -15.91 29.57 22.79
C GLY A 118 -16.61 30.39 21.70
N GLU A 119 -16.01 30.50 20.52
CA GLU A 119 -16.56 31.25 19.39
C GLU A 119 -17.55 30.41 18.60
N ARG A 120 -18.63 31.04 18.14
CA ARG A 120 -19.64 30.42 17.29
C ARG A 120 -19.16 30.43 15.84
N MET A 121 -19.03 29.24 15.25
CA MET A 121 -18.62 29.03 13.85
C MET A 121 -19.77 28.48 13.03
N THR A 122 -19.84 28.87 11.76
CA THR A 122 -20.80 28.34 10.78
C THR A 122 -20.10 27.62 9.64
N TYR A 123 -20.69 26.50 9.21
CA TYR A 123 -20.22 25.63 8.15
C TYR A 123 -21.34 25.47 7.12
N PRO A 124 -21.24 26.15 5.96
CA PRO A 124 -22.26 26.02 4.94
C PRO A 124 -22.24 24.62 4.31
N PHE A 125 -23.41 24.14 3.90
CA PHE A 125 -23.55 22.88 3.20
C PHE A 125 -24.74 22.88 2.23
N TRP A 126 -24.70 21.93 1.31
CA TRP A 126 -25.84 21.47 0.52
C TRP A 126 -26.24 20.08 1.03
N GLU A 127 -27.52 19.80 1.25
CA GLU A 127 -28.02 18.47 1.64
C GLU A 127 -28.76 17.83 0.45
N ASP A 128 -28.42 16.58 0.15
CA ASP A 128 -29.13 15.82 -0.89
C ASP A 128 -30.43 15.19 -0.39
N GLU A 129 -31.17 14.55 -1.29
CA GLU A 129 -32.46 13.90 -0.97
C GLU A 129 -32.34 12.76 0.05
N THR A 130 -31.14 12.22 0.28
CA THR A 130 -30.86 11.16 1.27
C THR A 130 -30.54 11.72 2.66
N GLY A 131 -30.35 13.04 2.76
CA GLY A 131 -29.89 13.72 3.98
C GLY A 131 -28.36 13.79 4.10
N PHE A 132 -27.60 13.47 3.03
CA PHE A 132 -26.14 13.55 3.05
C PHE A 132 -25.68 14.98 2.74
N ARG A 133 -24.77 15.52 3.56
CA ARG A 133 -24.35 16.93 3.46
C ARG A 133 -23.00 17.11 2.79
N TYR A 134 -22.96 17.97 1.78
CA TYR A 134 -21.79 18.36 1.02
C TYR A 134 -21.27 19.72 1.49
N HIS A 135 -20.06 19.75 2.07
CA HIS A 135 -19.45 20.95 2.63
C HIS A 135 -18.40 21.57 1.67
N PHE A 136 -18.84 22.10 0.53
CA PHE A 136 -17.95 22.61 -0.53
C PHE A 136 -16.97 23.70 -0.06
N ARG A 137 -17.41 24.67 0.75
CA ARG A 137 -16.49 25.69 1.30
C ARG A 137 -15.54 25.12 2.33
N ALA A 138 -15.96 24.15 3.13
CA ALA A 138 -15.04 23.50 4.07
C ALA A 138 -13.97 22.70 3.32
N LYS A 139 -14.29 22.14 2.15
CA LYS A 139 -13.29 21.58 1.23
C LYS A 139 -12.31 22.64 0.73
N ALA A 140 -12.81 23.81 0.28
CA ALA A 140 -11.95 24.92 -0.11
C ALA A 140 -11.02 25.37 1.04
N TRP A 141 -11.52 25.46 2.28
CA TRP A 141 -10.71 25.79 3.46
C TRP A 141 -9.62 24.75 3.72
N ARG A 142 -9.93 23.45 3.58
CA ARG A 142 -8.92 22.39 3.73
C ARG A 142 -7.80 22.56 2.70
N GLU A 143 -8.14 22.76 1.44
CA GLU A 143 -7.16 22.91 0.36
C GLU A 143 -6.36 24.21 0.49
N ALA A 144 -7.01 25.32 0.86
CA ALA A 144 -6.34 26.59 1.14
C ALA A 144 -5.32 26.46 2.28
N ARG A 145 -5.64 25.72 3.35
CA ARG A 145 -4.70 25.46 4.45
C ARG A 145 -3.44 24.73 3.95
N VAL A 146 -3.63 23.65 3.20
CA VAL A 146 -2.52 22.88 2.61
C VAL A 146 -1.67 23.76 1.69
N TYR A 147 -2.32 24.57 0.85
CA TYR A 147 -1.66 25.51 -0.05
C TYR A 147 -0.82 26.54 0.70
N PHE A 148 -1.39 27.26 1.67
CA PHE A 148 -0.68 28.31 2.39
C PHE A 148 0.44 27.77 3.28
N ALA A 149 0.29 26.56 3.85
CA ALA A 149 1.36 25.89 4.56
C ALA A 149 2.57 25.61 3.64
N ALA A 150 2.33 25.07 2.45
CA ALA A 150 3.38 24.81 1.46
C ALA A 150 4.00 26.11 0.91
N ILE A 151 3.19 27.15 0.67
CA ILE A 151 3.70 28.45 0.20
C ILE A 151 4.55 29.14 1.26
N ALA A 152 4.20 29.03 2.55
CA ALA A 152 5.03 29.60 3.61
C ALA A 152 6.44 29.00 3.63
N GLU A 153 6.56 27.69 3.41
CA GLU A 153 7.84 27.02 3.27
C GLU A 153 8.60 27.52 2.03
N ASP A 154 7.96 27.53 0.84
CA ASP A 154 8.56 28.06 -0.40
C ASP A 154 9.09 29.51 -0.22
N LEU A 155 8.35 30.36 0.52
CA LEU A 155 8.74 31.73 0.84
C LEU A 155 9.95 31.77 1.80
N GLY A 156 9.98 30.90 2.80
CA GLY A 156 11.13 30.76 3.70
C GLY A 156 12.39 30.33 2.95
N GLU A 157 12.29 29.31 2.08
CA GLU A 157 13.41 28.86 1.25
C GLU A 157 13.93 29.97 0.31
N LEU A 158 13.02 30.73 -0.31
CA LEU A 158 13.40 31.88 -1.12
C LEU A 158 14.11 32.97 -0.31
N TYR A 159 13.66 33.24 0.92
CA TYR A 159 14.36 34.17 1.80
C TYR A 159 15.77 33.68 2.12
N GLN A 160 15.96 32.42 2.53
CA GLN A 160 17.30 31.87 2.79
C GLN A 160 18.21 31.99 1.56
N ALA A 161 17.70 31.69 0.37
CA ALA A 161 18.49 31.69 -0.86
C ALA A 161 18.80 33.09 -1.41
N THR A 162 18.00 34.11 -1.08
CA THR A 162 18.10 35.44 -1.72
C THR A 162 18.35 36.59 -0.77
N GLY A 163 18.07 36.43 0.52
CA GLY A 163 18.07 37.52 1.51
C GLY A 163 16.95 38.54 1.35
N ASP A 164 16.00 38.33 0.42
CA ASP A 164 14.91 39.28 0.17
C ASP A 164 13.84 39.21 1.27
N ALA A 165 13.85 40.22 2.15
CA ALA A 165 12.94 40.33 3.29
C ALA A 165 11.46 40.37 2.91
N THR A 166 11.11 40.66 1.64
CA THR A 166 9.71 40.62 1.20
C THR A 166 9.13 39.21 1.27
N TYR A 167 9.92 38.17 1.01
CA TYR A 167 9.49 36.79 1.17
C TYR A 167 9.31 36.43 2.65
N ALA A 168 10.27 36.84 3.50
CA ALA A 168 10.17 36.65 4.95
C ALA A 168 8.91 37.30 5.51
N ARG A 169 8.59 38.53 5.10
CA ARG A 169 7.38 39.25 5.52
C ARG A 169 6.11 38.46 5.19
N ARG A 170 5.99 37.91 3.98
CA ARG A 170 4.80 37.11 3.62
C ARG A 170 4.70 35.81 4.42
N ALA A 171 5.82 35.12 4.64
CA ALA A 171 5.85 33.94 5.49
C ALA A 171 5.46 34.26 6.94
N THR A 172 5.96 35.37 7.51
CA THR A 172 5.59 35.84 8.85
C THR A 172 4.09 36.03 9.00
N LEU A 173 3.43 36.67 8.04
CA LEU A 173 1.99 36.91 8.09
C LEU A 173 1.16 35.62 7.99
N ILE A 174 1.63 34.65 7.19
CA ILE A 174 0.98 33.34 7.08
C ILE A 174 1.11 32.56 8.40
N LEU A 175 2.31 32.51 8.96
CA LEU A 175 2.60 31.86 10.24
C LEU A 175 1.75 32.45 11.37
N ASP A 176 1.71 33.78 11.43
CA ASP A 176 0.93 34.50 12.41
C ASP A 176 -0.56 34.19 12.34
N ALA A 177 -1.13 34.20 11.12
CA ALA A 177 -2.54 33.90 10.90
C ALA A 177 -2.90 32.50 11.40
N PHE A 178 -2.14 31.47 11.00
CA PHE A 178 -2.40 30.11 11.48
C PHE A 178 -2.20 29.98 12.99
N ALA A 179 -1.19 30.64 13.57
CA ALA A 179 -0.98 30.58 15.01
C ALA A 179 -2.13 31.23 15.81
N ARG A 180 -2.76 32.29 15.26
CA ARG A 180 -3.97 32.88 15.84
C ARG A 180 -5.19 31.96 15.78
N TYR A 181 -5.38 31.24 14.68
CA TYR A 181 -6.58 30.44 14.46
C TYR A 181 -6.50 29.02 15.04
N TYR A 182 -5.31 28.44 15.11
CA TYR A 182 -5.11 27.05 15.53
C TYR A 182 -5.71 26.69 16.90
N PRO A 183 -5.66 27.54 17.95
CA PRO A 183 -6.34 27.25 19.21
C PRO A 183 -7.84 26.95 19.03
N GLY A 184 -8.51 27.66 18.11
CA GLY A 184 -9.93 27.50 17.78
C GLY A 184 -10.24 26.45 16.71
N PHE A 185 -9.26 25.73 16.16
CA PHE A 185 -9.57 24.64 15.23
C PHE A 185 -10.32 23.50 15.92
N LEU A 186 -11.28 22.90 15.22
CA LEU A 186 -12.04 21.73 15.67
C LEU A 186 -11.34 20.45 15.23
N VAL A 187 -11.50 19.36 16.00
CA VAL A 187 -11.08 18.02 15.59
C VAL A 187 -12.11 17.48 14.59
N SER A 188 -11.71 17.23 13.36
CA SER A 188 -12.62 16.77 12.30
C SER A 188 -12.98 15.29 12.43
N TYR A 189 -14.18 14.91 12.01
CA TYR A 189 -14.51 13.55 11.59
C TYR A 189 -14.67 13.55 10.08
N ASP A 190 -13.71 12.95 9.38
CA ASP A 190 -13.59 13.05 7.92
C ASP A 190 -13.20 11.71 7.31
N ARG A 191 -14.20 10.93 6.88
CA ARG A 191 -14.02 9.64 6.19
C ARG A 191 -14.77 9.63 4.87
N PRO A 192 -14.24 8.96 3.83
CA PRO A 192 -14.98 8.79 2.58
C PRO A 192 -16.33 8.13 2.83
N HIS A 193 -17.36 8.60 2.13
CA HIS A 193 -18.72 8.06 2.12
C HIS A 193 -19.45 8.09 3.48
N GLU A 194 -18.95 8.88 4.42
CA GLU A 194 -19.61 9.12 5.71
C GLU A 194 -19.88 10.60 5.95
N GLN A 195 -20.90 10.90 6.76
CA GLN A 195 -21.25 12.27 7.11
C GLN A 195 -20.08 12.98 7.80
N LYS A 196 -19.72 14.15 7.30
CA LYS A 196 -18.64 14.97 7.85
C LYS A 196 -19.11 15.69 9.11
N GLY A 197 -18.19 15.88 10.05
CA GLY A 197 -18.52 16.50 11.33
C GLY A 197 -17.30 16.77 12.21
N PHE A 198 -17.54 16.91 13.51
CA PHE A 198 -16.50 17.24 14.49
C PHE A 198 -16.61 16.37 15.74
N VAL A 199 -15.48 16.15 16.39
CA VAL A 199 -15.40 15.50 17.70
C VAL A 199 -14.98 16.55 18.73
N PHE A 200 -15.83 16.77 19.72
CA PHE A 200 -15.66 17.89 20.66
C PHE A 200 -14.85 17.55 21.91
N GLU A 201 -14.84 16.28 22.30
CA GLU A 201 -14.19 15.82 23.54
C GLU A 201 -13.40 14.52 23.29
N PRO A 202 -12.31 14.26 24.03
CA PRO A 202 -11.57 13.00 23.95
C PRO A 202 -12.38 11.81 24.50
N PRO A 203 -12.04 10.55 24.12
CA PRO A 203 -10.93 10.17 23.24
C PRO A 203 -11.21 10.49 21.78
N TYR A 204 -10.28 11.20 21.14
CA TYR A 204 -10.38 11.51 19.72
C TYR A 204 -10.10 10.27 18.87
N PRO A 205 -10.84 10.07 17.76
CA PRO A 205 -10.60 8.93 16.87
C PRO A 205 -9.27 9.08 16.13
N ASN A 206 -8.64 7.97 15.76
CA ASN A 206 -7.44 8.02 14.91
C ASN A 206 -7.65 8.87 13.64
N ASN A 207 -8.86 8.84 13.06
CA ASN A 207 -9.23 9.64 11.88
C ASN A 207 -9.70 11.06 12.20
N GLY A 208 -9.34 11.62 13.37
CA GLY A 208 -9.67 12.99 13.74
C GLY A 208 -8.44 13.81 14.12
N GLY A 209 -8.05 14.72 13.22
CA GLY A 209 -7.01 15.73 13.42
C GLY A 209 -7.60 17.12 13.63
N LYS A 210 -6.83 18.00 14.29
CA LYS A 210 -7.13 19.42 14.47
C LYS A 210 -6.45 20.25 13.39
N TRP A 211 -5.13 20.13 13.24
CA TRP A 211 -4.41 20.61 12.06
C TRP A 211 -4.62 19.72 10.85
N GLY A 212 -4.64 18.41 11.11
CA GLY A 212 -4.72 17.36 10.12
C GLY A 212 -6.14 17.03 9.70
N ARG A 213 -6.29 15.92 8.95
CA ARG A 213 -7.54 15.17 8.80
C ARG A 213 -7.63 14.12 9.92
N TRP A 214 -6.50 13.49 10.22
CA TRP A 214 -6.37 12.39 11.17
C TRP A 214 -5.19 12.66 12.11
N ARG A 215 -5.00 11.85 13.14
CA ARG A 215 -3.93 12.09 14.11
C ARG A 215 -2.52 12.13 13.49
N HIS A 216 -2.32 11.47 12.34
CA HIS A 216 -1.00 11.34 11.72
C HIS A 216 -0.52 12.61 11.01
N ASP A 217 -1.42 13.46 10.52
CA ASP A 217 -1.08 14.71 9.82
C ASP A 217 -1.30 15.95 10.71
N GLU A 218 -1.16 15.78 12.03
CA GLU A 218 -1.38 16.85 13.02
C GLU A 218 -0.24 17.87 13.09
N MET A 219 0.95 17.51 12.61
CA MET A 219 2.16 18.33 12.80
C MET A 219 2.36 19.30 11.62
N PRO A 220 2.39 20.62 11.84
CA PRO A 220 2.45 21.63 10.78
C PRO A 220 3.87 21.86 10.24
N THR A 221 4.56 20.80 9.81
CA THR A 221 6.01 20.81 9.54
C THR A 221 6.45 21.84 8.50
N ASN A 222 5.67 22.09 7.43
CA ASN A 222 5.97 23.15 6.45
C ASN A 222 6.09 24.53 7.12
N LEU A 223 5.21 24.83 8.08
CA LEU A 223 5.21 26.10 8.80
C LEU A 223 6.35 26.19 9.82
N VAL A 224 6.74 25.06 10.43
CA VAL A 224 7.93 25.02 11.29
C VAL A 224 9.21 25.29 10.49
N ARG A 225 9.33 24.73 9.28
CA ARG A 225 10.46 24.99 8.36
C ARG A 225 10.47 26.44 7.85
N ALA A 226 9.30 26.99 7.52
CA ALA A 226 9.17 28.40 7.17
C ALA A 226 9.63 29.31 8.32
N TYR A 227 9.23 29.00 9.55
CA TYR A 227 9.63 29.73 10.75
C TYR A 227 11.14 29.70 10.99
N ASP A 228 11.76 28.52 10.90
CA ASP A 228 13.21 28.34 11.00
C ASP A 228 13.96 29.20 9.98
N ALA A 229 13.50 29.16 8.73
CA ALA A 229 14.10 29.88 7.61
C ALA A 229 14.10 31.40 7.80
N ILE A 230 13.02 31.97 8.36
CA ILE A 230 12.86 33.42 8.49
C ILE A 230 13.19 33.96 9.88
N TYR A 231 13.59 33.10 10.82
CA TYR A 231 13.66 33.43 12.25
C TYR A 231 14.51 34.67 12.56
N THR A 232 15.57 34.88 11.78
CA THR A 232 16.55 35.97 11.92
C THR A 232 16.29 37.16 11.01
N SER A 233 15.18 37.17 10.26
CA SER A 233 14.85 38.22 9.29
C SER A 233 14.48 39.58 9.90
N GLY A 234 14.11 39.63 11.18
CA GLY A 234 13.55 40.82 11.83
C GLY A 234 12.07 41.07 11.54
N GLU A 235 11.45 40.35 10.61
CA GLU A 235 10.04 40.56 10.24
C GLU A 235 9.06 40.06 11.29
N LEU A 236 9.44 39.03 12.06
CA LEU A 236 8.67 38.52 13.20
C LEU A 236 8.61 39.57 14.31
N GLU A 237 9.74 40.19 14.66
CA GLU A 237 9.84 41.28 15.62
C GLU A 237 9.06 42.51 15.16
N ARG A 238 9.21 42.89 13.88
CA ARG A 238 8.46 44.00 13.30
C ARG A 238 6.95 43.78 13.38
N LEU A 239 6.48 42.55 13.18
CA LEU A 239 5.07 42.24 13.39
C LEU A 239 4.70 42.30 14.87
N SER A 240 5.52 41.74 15.77
CA SER A 240 5.31 41.83 17.22
C SER A 240 5.09 43.26 17.70
N ASP A 241 5.93 44.19 17.26
CA ASP A 241 5.81 45.61 17.58
C ASP A 241 4.51 46.22 17.04
N ALA A 242 4.12 45.84 15.83
CA ALA A 242 2.91 46.37 15.17
C ALA A 242 1.61 45.87 15.82
N VAL A 243 1.58 44.64 16.33
CA VAL A 243 0.37 44.04 16.95
C VAL A 243 0.40 44.06 18.48
N GLY A 244 1.50 44.50 19.10
CA GLY A 244 1.63 44.66 20.55
C GLY A 244 1.72 43.35 21.34
N ILE A 245 2.24 42.28 20.74
CA ILE A 245 2.36 40.95 21.34
C ILE A 245 3.59 40.22 20.80
N ASP A 246 4.09 39.25 21.54
CA ASP A 246 5.21 38.41 21.08
C ASP A 246 4.72 37.35 20.06
N VAL A 247 4.89 37.65 18.77
CA VAL A 247 4.50 36.77 17.65
C VAL A 247 5.30 35.47 17.67
N LYS A 248 6.59 35.52 18.02
CA LYS A 248 7.42 34.31 18.10
C LYS A 248 6.87 33.38 19.16
N LYS A 249 6.62 33.90 20.37
CA LYS A 249 6.07 33.12 21.46
C LYS A 249 4.70 32.51 21.11
N ARG A 250 3.80 33.27 20.48
CA ARG A 250 2.51 32.72 20.02
C ARG A 250 2.69 31.56 19.05
N ILE A 251 3.55 31.71 18.04
CA ILE A 251 3.81 30.65 17.05
C ILE A 251 4.36 29.40 17.76
N GLU A 252 5.32 29.57 18.67
CA GLU A 252 5.95 28.45 19.37
C GLU A 252 4.99 27.78 20.38
N ASP A 253 4.30 28.53 21.24
CA ASP A 253 3.52 28.01 22.37
C ASP A 253 2.10 27.57 21.99
N ASP A 254 1.38 28.40 21.23
CA ASP A 254 -0.03 28.17 20.91
C ASP A 254 -0.18 27.21 19.73
N PHE A 255 0.75 27.26 18.78
CA PHE A 255 0.67 26.48 17.55
C PHE A 255 1.58 25.26 17.55
N PHE A 256 2.91 25.41 17.53
CA PHE A 256 3.82 24.27 17.39
C PHE A 256 3.76 23.34 18.60
N ARG A 257 3.88 23.87 19.82
CA ARG A 257 3.67 23.10 21.05
C ARG A 257 2.20 22.71 21.22
N GLY A 258 1.27 23.45 20.61
CA GLY A 258 -0.14 23.08 20.53
C GLY A 258 -0.39 21.78 19.74
N ALA A 259 0.32 21.57 18.63
CA ALA A 259 0.26 20.32 17.86
C ALA A 259 0.83 19.14 18.66
N ILE A 260 1.94 19.35 19.38
CA ILE A 260 2.48 18.34 20.31
C ILE A 260 1.47 17.97 21.41
N ARG A 261 0.79 18.96 22.01
CA ARG A 261 -0.28 18.71 22.99
C ARG A 261 -1.43 17.91 22.37
N GLN A 262 -1.77 18.16 21.11
CA GLN A 262 -2.83 17.43 20.42
C GLN A 262 -2.48 15.93 20.22
N ASP A 263 -1.27 15.60 19.81
CA ASP A 263 -0.85 14.19 19.69
C ASP A 263 -0.80 13.48 21.06
N ARG A 264 -0.43 14.18 22.14
CA ARG A 264 -0.41 13.61 23.50
C ARG A 264 -1.77 13.08 23.98
N TYR A 265 -2.90 13.58 23.47
CA TYR A 265 -4.22 13.00 23.79
C TYR A 265 -4.43 11.59 23.22
N HIS A 266 -3.63 11.17 22.24
CA HIS A 266 -3.77 9.88 21.57
C HIS A 266 -2.75 8.83 22.05
N GLY A 267 -1.63 9.24 22.65
CA GLY A 267 -0.54 8.33 23.06
C GLY A 267 0.29 7.79 21.89
N ILE A 268 1.26 6.92 22.14
CA ILE A 268 2.16 6.38 21.09
C ILE A 268 1.42 5.37 20.20
N LEU A 269 1.70 5.40 18.89
CA LEU A 269 1.15 4.47 17.90
C LEU A 269 2.20 4.11 16.84
N TYR A 270 2.20 2.84 16.42
CA TYR A 270 3.09 2.29 15.40
C TYR A 270 2.27 1.77 14.21
N THR A 271 2.02 2.60 13.22
CA THR A 271 1.32 2.25 11.97
C THR A 271 2.07 2.81 10.76
N ASN A 272 1.64 2.44 9.56
CA ASN A 272 2.25 2.89 8.30
C ASN A 272 2.28 4.43 8.14
N ALA A 273 1.34 5.13 8.78
CA ALA A 273 1.22 6.58 8.75
C ALA A 273 1.91 7.30 9.94
N SER A 274 2.38 6.56 10.96
CA SER A 274 3.06 7.15 12.12
C SER A 274 4.33 7.97 11.80
N PRO A 275 5.13 7.70 10.74
CA PRO A 275 6.31 8.52 10.43
C PRO A 275 6.03 10.02 10.30
N HIS A 276 4.83 10.43 9.89
CA HIS A 276 4.45 11.84 9.81
C HIS A 276 4.47 12.56 11.18
N ILE A 277 4.10 11.86 12.25
CA ILE A 277 4.18 12.41 13.61
C ILE A 277 5.62 12.47 14.07
N TYR A 278 6.43 11.45 13.77
CA TYR A 278 7.84 11.39 14.19
C TYR A 278 8.63 12.53 13.54
N LEU A 279 8.34 12.81 12.26
CA LEU A 279 8.86 13.97 11.56
C LEU A 279 8.49 15.28 12.27
N GLY A 280 7.25 15.40 12.73
CA GLY A 280 6.79 16.56 13.50
C GLY A 280 7.60 16.77 14.78
N TYR A 281 7.78 15.72 15.58
CA TYR A 281 8.62 15.78 16.78
C TYR A 281 10.08 16.15 16.46
N ALA A 282 10.66 15.57 15.41
CA ALA A 282 12.02 15.87 14.97
C ALA A 282 12.18 17.34 14.54
N VAL A 283 11.28 17.82 13.67
CA VAL A 283 11.36 19.18 13.11
C VAL A 283 11.05 20.23 14.17
N ILE A 284 9.99 20.06 14.96
CA ILE A 284 9.65 20.99 16.05
C ILE A 284 10.76 20.98 17.11
N GLY A 285 11.22 19.81 17.54
CA GLY A 285 12.27 19.68 18.55
C GLY A 285 13.55 20.40 18.17
N ARG A 286 14.06 20.16 16.95
CA ARG A 286 15.30 20.81 16.51
C ARG A 286 15.15 22.32 16.33
N VAL A 287 14.04 22.78 15.72
CA VAL A 287 13.82 24.22 15.47
C VAL A 287 13.58 25.02 16.75
N LEU A 288 12.93 24.42 17.75
CA LEU A 288 12.72 25.05 19.05
C LEU A 288 13.89 24.87 20.02
N GLY A 289 14.92 24.08 19.66
CA GLY A 289 16.01 23.74 20.56
C GLY A 289 15.58 22.88 21.76
N ASP A 290 14.58 22.02 21.57
CA ASP A 290 13.99 21.15 22.58
C ASP A 290 14.48 19.70 22.39
N PRO A 291 15.57 19.29 23.06
CA PRO A 291 16.17 17.97 22.89
C PRO A 291 15.22 16.83 23.25
N GLU A 292 14.30 17.01 24.19
CA GLU A 292 13.36 15.95 24.61
C GLU A 292 12.40 15.55 23.47
N LEU A 293 11.96 16.52 22.67
CA LEU A 293 11.15 16.23 21.49
C LEU A 293 11.94 15.49 20.40
N VAL A 294 13.23 15.77 20.26
CA VAL A 294 14.11 15.05 19.33
C VAL A 294 14.30 13.60 19.80
N HIS A 295 14.56 13.40 21.09
CA HIS A 295 14.65 12.08 21.70
C HIS A 295 13.36 11.27 21.53
N GLU A 296 12.20 11.90 21.69
CA GLU A 296 10.90 11.25 21.44
C GLU A 296 10.74 10.80 19.98
N ALA A 297 11.19 11.61 19.01
CA ALA A 297 11.19 11.20 17.60
C ALA A 297 12.08 9.97 17.35
N VAL A 298 13.27 9.92 17.97
CA VAL A 298 14.19 8.78 17.88
C VAL A 298 13.58 7.53 18.52
N ARG A 299 13.07 7.64 19.75
CA ARG A 299 12.44 6.52 20.48
C ARG A 299 11.29 5.91 19.69
N ARG A 300 10.41 6.74 19.12
CA ARG A 300 9.29 6.26 18.29
C ARG A 300 9.77 5.62 16.99
N SER A 301 10.83 6.15 16.38
CA SER A 301 11.43 5.56 15.17
C SER A 301 11.99 4.17 15.45
N ILE A 302 12.74 4.02 16.55
CA ILE A 302 13.28 2.72 16.98
C ILE A 302 12.13 1.75 17.29
N GLY A 303 11.14 2.19 18.09
CA GLY A 303 9.99 1.36 18.47
C GLY A 303 9.16 0.89 17.28
N LEU A 304 9.05 1.68 16.21
CA LEU A 304 8.39 1.25 14.96
C LEU A 304 9.13 0.05 14.35
N PHE A 305 10.45 0.14 14.19
CA PHE A 305 11.25 -0.92 13.58
C PHE A 305 11.36 -2.17 14.45
N GLU A 306 11.40 -2.02 15.77
CA GLU A 306 11.48 -3.16 16.69
C GLU A 306 10.16 -3.93 16.81
N SER A 307 9.01 -3.29 16.56
CA SER A 307 7.70 -3.90 16.81
C SER A 307 6.87 -4.22 15.57
N GLN A 308 7.11 -3.56 14.43
CA GLN A 308 6.22 -3.62 13.25
C GLN A 308 6.88 -4.15 11.98
N PHE A 309 8.08 -4.72 12.07
CA PHE A 309 8.79 -5.30 10.93
C PHE A 309 9.13 -6.77 11.19
N TYR A 310 8.89 -7.61 10.18
CA TYR A 310 9.37 -8.99 10.16
C TYR A 310 10.91 -9.05 10.07
N ALA A 311 11.51 -10.18 10.45
CA ALA A 311 12.97 -10.32 10.53
C ALA A 311 13.73 -10.17 9.18
N ASP A 312 13.02 -10.36 8.07
CA ASP A 312 13.43 -10.10 6.69
C ASP A 312 13.38 -8.60 6.33
N GLY A 313 12.84 -7.74 7.19
CA GLY A 313 12.76 -6.29 7.01
C GLY A 313 11.47 -5.81 6.37
N PHE A 314 10.48 -6.69 6.22
CA PHE A 314 9.19 -6.36 5.63
C PHE A 314 8.25 -5.78 6.69
N TRP A 315 7.47 -4.77 6.33
CA TRP A 315 6.42 -4.18 7.14
C TRP A 315 5.34 -5.20 7.49
N HIS A 316 4.88 -5.21 8.74
CA HIS A 316 4.03 -6.27 9.29
C HIS A 316 2.68 -6.45 8.57
N GLU A 317 2.14 -5.42 7.90
CA GLU A 317 0.89 -5.55 7.14
C GLU A 317 1.04 -6.45 5.91
N GLY A 318 2.26 -6.88 5.56
CA GLY A 318 2.52 -7.78 4.42
C GLY A 318 2.32 -7.15 3.04
N SER A 319 1.75 -5.93 2.98
CA SER A 319 1.57 -5.16 1.75
C SER A 319 2.86 -4.45 1.35
N LEU A 320 3.28 -4.65 0.10
CA LEU A 320 4.40 -3.91 -0.49
C LEU A 320 4.06 -2.43 -0.69
N GLY A 321 2.78 -2.10 -0.91
CA GLY A 321 2.29 -0.73 -0.99
C GLY A 321 2.52 0.04 0.30
N TYR A 322 2.25 -0.60 1.44
CA TYR A 322 2.43 0.00 2.77
C TYR A 322 3.86 -0.12 3.31
N GLN A 323 4.65 -1.12 2.89
CA GLN A 323 6.12 -1.11 3.04
C GLN A 323 6.71 0.17 2.45
N ARG A 324 6.35 0.48 1.19
CA ARG A 324 6.83 1.69 0.50
C ARG A 324 6.38 2.96 1.21
N MET A 325 5.09 3.06 1.60
CA MET A 325 4.57 4.22 2.32
C MET A 325 5.35 4.46 3.62
N THR A 326 5.56 3.41 4.40
CA THR A 326 6.23 3.48 5.70
C THR A 326 7.70 3.87 5.53
N MET A 327 8.42 3.22 4.62
CA MET A 327 9.85 3.51 4.40
C MET A 327 10.08 4.89 3.78
N ALA A 328 9.23 5.33 2.85
CA ALA A 328 9.29 6.69 2.32
C ALA A 328 9.03 7.74 3.42
N GLY A 329 8.04 7.49 4.30
CA GLY A 329 7.78 8.33 5.46
C GLY A 329 8.98 8.38 6.41
N MET A 330 9.58 7.23 6.72
CA MET A 330 10.76 7.15 7.59
C MET A 330 12.01 7.80 6.99
N GLN A 331 12.20 7.77 5.67
CA GLN A 331 13.32 8.47 5.04
C GLN A 331 13.28 9.97 5.36
N VAL A 332 12.10 10.60 5.30
CA VAL A 332 11.96 12.02 5.66
C VAL A 332 12.26 12.27 7.14
N VAL A 333 11.95 11.31 8.02
CA VAL A 333 12.31 11.37 9.46
C VAL A 333 13.82 11.27 9.63
N PHE A 334 14.48 10.33 8.94
CA PHE A 334 15.94 10.17 8.98
C PHE A 334 16.65 11.43 8.54
N ASP A 335 16.23 12.01 7.42
CA ASP A 335 16.82 13.24 6.89
C ASP A 335 16.64 14.42 7.87
N ALA A 336 15.50 14.51 8.55
CA ALA A 336 15.24 15.53 9.56
C ALA A 336 16.11 15.37 10.83
N LEU A 337 16.40 14.15 11.23
CA LEU A 337 17.21 13.84 12.42
C LEU A 337 18.72 13.81 12.15
N LYS A 338 19.13 13.70 10.89
CA LYS A 338 20.52 13.54 10.50
C LYS A 338 21.41 14.64 11.04
N GLY A 339 22.56 14.25 11.60
CA GLY A 339 23.57 15.15 12.16
C GLY A 339 23.17 15.87 13.44
N TYR A 340 22.05 15.51 14.08
CA TYR A 340 21.68 16.06 15.38
C TYR A 340 22.69 15.66 16.46
N SER A 341 23.02 16.60 17.36
CA SER A 341 23.78 16.36 18.58
C SER A 341 23.10 17.05 19.75
N ASP A 342 23.03 16.39 20.90
CA ASP A 342 22.48 16.98 22.10
C ASP A 342 23.30 18.20 22.56
N PRO A 343 22.64 19.28 23.02
CA PRO A 343 23.35 20.45 23.50
C PRO A 343 24.22 20.10 24.71
N LEU A 344 25.29 20.88 24.90
CA LEU A 344 26.22 20.66 26.00
C LEU A 344 25.48 20.78 27.35
N GLY A 345 25.61 19.76 28.20
CA GLY A 345 25.00 19.74 29.53
C GLY A 345 23.55 19.26 29.58
N TYR A 346 22.91 18.94 28.44
CA TYR A 346 21.65 18.20 28.45
C TYR A 346 21.90 16.75 28.91
N VAL A 347 20.97 16.26 29.74
CA VAL A 347 20.92 14.89 30.24
C VAL A 347 19.49 14.43 30.01
N SER A 348 19.31 13.38 29.19
CA SER A 348 18.00 12.78 28.96
C SER A 348 17.57 11.93 30.15
N ASP A 349 16.27 11.66 30.25
CA ASP A 349 15.71 10.81 31.31
C ASP A 349 16.23 9.37 31.28
N ASP A 350 16.59 8.85 30.09
CA ASP A 350 17.14 7.51 29.88
C ASP A 350 18.68 7.46 29.89
N GLY A 351 19.35 8.61 30.07
CA GLY A 351 20.81 8.74 30.07
C GLY A 351 21.47 8.57 28.70
N VAL A 352 20.70 8.43 27.61
CA VAL A 352 21.20 8.38 26.24
C VAL A 352 21.65 9.78 25.81
N ARG A 353 22.77 9.85 25.12
CA ARG A 353 23.24 11.07 24.46
C ARG A 353 23.43 10.79 22.98
N TYR A 354 22.90 11.67 22.13
CA TYR A 354 23.14 11.63 20.70
C TYR A 354 24.25 12.61 20.31
N ASP A 355 25.22 12.12 19.56
CA ASP A 355 26.28 12.92 18.94
C ASP A 355 26.36 12.54 17.45
N ASN A 356 26.05 13.48 16.55
CA ASN A 356 26.00 13.29 15.10
C ASN A 356 25.13 12.08 14.66
N LEU A 357 23.85 12.15 15.03
CA LEU A 357 22.85 11.09 14.83
C LEU A 357 22.67 10.71 13.35
N ASP A 358 22.58 9.40 13.07
CA ASP A 358 22.25 8.86 11.74
C ASP A 358 21.45 7.56 11.87
N LEU A 359 20.13 7.66 11.94
CA LEU A 359 19.26 6.50 12.17
C LEU A 359 19.28 5.48 11.03
N GLU A 360 19.55 5.90 9.80
CA GLU A 360 19.66 5.00 8.65
C GLU A 360 20.89 4.08 8.80
N ARG A 361 21.98 4.63 9.34
CA ARG A 361 23.17 3.87 9.73
C ARG A 361 22.94 3.03 10.98
N ASP A 362 22.27 3.59 11.99
CA ASP A 362 22.26 3.07 13.36
C ASP A 362 21.17 2.01 13.60
N ILE A 363 20.07 2.02 12.82
CA ILE A 363 19.00 1.01 12.93
C ILE A 363 19.25 -0.12 11.92
N ALA A 364 19.69 -1.28 12.43
CA ALA A 364 20.19 -2.38 11.60
C ALA A 364 19.21 -2.91 10.53
N ILE A 365 17.91 -2.95 10.82
CA ILE A 365 16.89 -3.52 9.91
C ILE A 365 16.57 -2.60 8.72
N VAL A 366 16.86 -1.30 8.81
CA VAL A 366 16.51 -0.29 7.79
C VAL A 366 17.10 -0.65 6.43
N ARG A 367 18.37 -1.11 6.38
CA ARG A 367 18.99 -1.52 5.11
C ARG A 367 18.26 -2.69 4.45
N LYS A 368 17.79 -3.66 5.22
CA LYS A 368 16.98 -4.77 4.69
C LYS A 368 15.64 -4.26 4.18
N ALA A 369 14.98 -3.41 4.97
CA ALA A 369 13.67 -2.85 4.62
C ALA A 369 13.70 -2.04 3.31
N ASN A 370 14.74 -1.22 3.10
CA ASN A 370 14.94 -0.48 1.85
C ASN A 370 15.22 -1.43 0.67
N HIS A 371 16.06 -2.45 0.86
CA HIS A 371 16.41 -3.39 -0.20
C HIS A 371 15.20 -4.18 -0.74
N LEU A 372 14.17 -4.41 0.10
CA LEU A 372 12.94 -5.09 -0.34
C LEU A 372 12.22 -4.35 -1.47
N LEU A 373 12.29 -3.02 -1.50
CA LEU A 373 11.67 -2.21 -2.57
C LEU A 373 12.36 -2.38 -3.93
N ASP A 374 13.59 -2.91 -3.94
CA ASP A 374 14.36 -3.22 -5.14
C ASP A 374 14.11 -4.63 -5.67
N ILE A 375 13.93 -5.61 -4.78
CA ILE A 375 13.81 -7.02 -5.17
C ILE A 375 12.36 -7.50 -5.34
N CYS A 376 11.38 -6.86 -4.68
CA CYS A 376 9.97 -7.25 -4.78
C CYS A 376 9.34 -6.66 -6.04
N ARG A 377 9.85 -7.05 -7.20
CA ARG A 377 9.44 -6.56 -8.52
C ARG A 377 9.23 -7.71 -9.50
N TYR A 378 8.24 -7.55 -10.36
CA TYR A 378 8.15 -8.32 -11.59
C TYR A 378 9.30 -7.97 -12.55
N PRO A 379 9.59 -8.83 -13.55
CA PRO A 379 10.65 -8.58 -14.53
C PRO A 379 10.50 -7.26 -15.30
N ASP A 380 9.28 -6.78 -15.53
CA ASP A 380 9.01 -5.49 -16.17
C ASP A 380 9.25 -4.26 -15.27
N GLY A 381 9.69 -4.48 -14.02
CA GLY A 381 10.01 -3.44 -13.04
C GLY A 381 8.84 -3.04 -12.15
N ARG A 382 7.61 -3.50 -12.43
CA ARG A 382 6.46 -3.21 -11.55
C ARG A 382 6.64 -3.90 -10.22
N TRP A 383 6.21 -3.24 -9.15
CA TRP A 383 6.12 -3.87 -7.84
C TRP A 383 5.08 -5.00 -7.84
N ILE A 384 5.37 -6.04 -7.06
CA ILE A 384 4.46 -7.17 -6.88
C ILE A 384 3.23 -6.69 -6.08
N PRO A 385 2.00 -6.93 -6.56
CA PRO A 385 0.77 -6.46 -5.91
C PRO A 385 0.36 -7.38 -4.75
N MET A 386 1.20 -7.49 -3.73
CA MET A 386 0.90 -8.24 -2.50
C MET A 386 -0.09 -7.46 -1.63
N HIS A 387 -1.24 -8.07 -1.33
CA HIS A 387 -2.35 -7.45 -0.61
C HIS A 387 -2.73 -6.07 -1.20
N ASP A 388 -2.93 -5.05 -0.35
CA ASP A 388 -3.18 -3.67 -0.79
C ASP A 388 -1.91 -3.03 -1.38
N ALA A 389 -1.53 -3.46 -2.57
CA ALA A 389 -0.48 -2.87 -3.37
C ALA A 389 -0.97 -2.62 -4.80
N TRP A 390 -0.72 -1.41 -5.30
CA TRP A 390 -1.05 -1.08 -6.68
C TRP A 390 0.06 -1.53 -7.64
N ALA A 391 -0.30 -2.29 -8.67
CA ALA A 391 0.59 -2.65 -9.78
C ALA A 391 0.55 -1.58 -10.90
N TYR A 392 0.94 -0.34 -10.57
CA TYR A 392 0.86 0.77 -11.54
C TYR A 392 1.67 0.48 -12.81
N ARG A 393 1.03 0.69 -13.97
CA ARG A 393 1.71 0.78 -15.29
C ARG A 393 1.96 2.22 -15.74
N ASP A 394 1.30 3.20 -15.12
CA ASP A 394 1.44 4.59 -15.49
C ASP A 394 2.80 5.15 -15.03
N SER A 395 3.64 5.53 -15.99
CA SER A 395 4.94 6.19 -15.76
C SER A 395 4.89 7.44 -14.87
N ARG A 396 3.71 8.05 -14.67
CA ARG A 396 3.51 9.18 -13.73
C ARG A 396 3.41 8.74 -12.26
N ARG A 397 3.07 7.48 -12.03
CA ARG A 397 2.87 6.85 -10.71
C ARG A 397 3.94 5.79 -10.38
N VAL A 398 4.65 5.32 -11.40
CA VAL A 398 5.87 4.50 -11.29
C VAL A 398 7.06 5.43 -11.09
N ASP A 399 7.98 5.11 -10.18
CA ASP A 399 9.23 5.86 -10.04
C ASP A 399 10.01 5.75 -11.36
N PRO A 400 10.30 6.87 -12.06
CA PRO A 400 10.97 6.85 -13.37
C PRO A 400 12.40 6.27 -13.31
N ASN A 401 12.97 6.10 -12.11
CA ASN A 401 14.27 5.48 -11.91
C ASN A 401 14.20 3.95 -11.76
N VAL A 402 13.00 3.38 -11.60
CA VAL A 402 12.82 1.93 -11.50
C VAL A 402 12.96 1.32 -12.90
N LYS A 403 14.03 0.56 -13.08
CA LYS A 403 14.31 -0.17 -14.32
C LYS A 403 13.73 -1.59 -14.26
N PRO A 404 13.39 -2.19 -15.42
CA PRO A 404 13.15 -3.62 -15.52
C PRO A 404 14.30 -4.42 -14.92
N LEU A 405 14.00 -5.60 -14.38
CA LEU A 405 15.03 -6.49 -13.87
C LEU A 405 15.88 -7.01 -15.02
N GLU A 406 17.19 -7.09 -14.84
CA GLU A 406 18.09 -7.71 -15.83
C GLU A 406 17.94 -9.24 -15.82
N GLN A 407 17.73 -9.80 -14.64
CA GLN A 407 17.64 -11.24 -14.39
C GLN A 407 16.63 -11.53 -13.27
N SER A 408 15.94 -12.66 -13.39
CA SER A 408 15.06 -13.16 -12.34
C SER A 408 15.78 -14.21 -11.51
N HIS A 409 15.71 -14.04 -10.19
CA HIS A 409 16.26 -14.94 -9.20
C HIS A 409 15.17 -15.43 -8.26
N SER A 410 15.22 -16.71 -7.88
CA SER A 410 14.37 -17.23 -6.81
C SER A 410 14.71 -16.59 -5.48
N THR A 411 13.67 -16.17 -4.76
CA THR A 411 13.80 -15.45 -3.50
C THR A 411 12.80 -16.00 -2.49
N LEU A 412 13.21 -16.05 -1.23
CA LEU A 412 12.38 -16.43 -0.10
C LEU A 412 12.37 -15.30 0.92
N LEU A 413 11.16 -14.84 1.27
CA LEU A 413 10.88 -13.90 2.35
C LEU A 413 10.04 -14.63 3.41
N PRO A 414 10.70 -15.39 4.31
CA PRO A 414 10.01 -16.34 5.18
C PRO A 414 9.29 -15.66 6.34
N GLY A 415 9.65 -14.42 6.70
CA GLY A 415 8.99 -13.66 7.76
C GLY A 415 7.64 -13.15 7.29
N VAL A 416 7.60 -12.47 6.14
CA VAL A 416 6.34 -11.97 5.57
C VAL A 416 5.46 -13.09 5.00
N GLY A 417 6.03 -14.25 4.68
CA GLY A 417 5.29 -15.35 4.05
C GLY A 417 5.11 -15.15 2.54
N HIS A 418 6.22 -14.96 1.83
CA HIS A 418 6.20 -14.88 0.38
C HIS A 418 7.46 -15.48 -0.24
N ALA A 419 7.30 -16.20 -1.34
CA ALA A 419 8.42 -16.75 -2.10
C ALA A 419 8.14 -16.69 -3.59
N TRP A 420 9.18 -16.63 -4.41
CA TRP A 420 9.05 -16.84 -5.84
C TRP A 420 10.21 -17.64 -6.40
N LEU A 421 9.91 -18.41 -7.44
CA LEU A 421 10.88 -19.13 -8.25
C LEU A 421 11.13 -18.31 -9.51
N GLY A 422 12.38 -17.91 -9.74
CA GLY A 422 12.75 -16.97 -10.79
C GLY A 422 13.94 -17.45 -11.61
N ARG A 423 13.83 -17.34 -12.94
CA ARG A 423 14.92 -17.64 -13.90
C ARG A 423 14.80 -16.79 -15.17
N GLY A 424 15.85 -16.83 -15.99
CA GLY A 424 15.92 -16.15 -17.28
C GLY A 424 16.48 -14.73 -17.19
N ASN A 425 16.76 -14.13 -18.34
CA ASN A 425 17.32 -12.78 -18.47
C ASN A 425 16.50 -11.99 -19.49
N GLY A 426 16.46 -10.65 -19.36
CA GLY A 426 15.76 -9.76 -20.28
C GLY A 426 14.28 -10.16 -20.48
N GLU A 427 13.84 -10.28 -21.73
CA GLU A 427 12.43 -10.60 -22.06
C GLU A 427 12.03 -12.06 -21.80
N HIS A 428 13.02 -12.94 -21.55
CA HIS A 428 12.81 -14.38 -21.32
C HIS A 428 12.72 -14.75 -19.85
N GLN A 429 12.56 -13.74 -18.99
CA GLN A 429 12.38 -13.93 -17.56
C GLN A 429 11.04 -14.60 -17.26
N VAL A 430 11.08 -15.51 -16.28
CA VAL A 430 9.91 -16.14 -15.67
C VAL A 430 10.00 -15.98 -14.16
N GLN A 431 8.88 -15.65 -13.54
CA GLN A 431 8.69 -15.69 -12.10
C GLN A 431 7.37 -16.34 -11.78
N VAL A 432 7.37 -17.33 -10.88
CA VAL A 432 6.15 -17.86 -10.28
C VAL A 432 6.20 -17.65 -8.77
N HIS A 433 5.19 -16.97 -8.25
CA HIS A 433 5.11 -16.55 -6.86
C HIS A 433 4.16 -17.47 -6.10
N LEU A 434 4.48 -17.71 -4.82
CA LEU A 434 3.61 -18.33 -3.84
C LEU A 434 3.55 -17.43 -2.61
N HIS A 435 2.34 -16.94 -2.32
CA HIS A 435 2.08 -16.08 -1.17
C HIS A 435 1.42 -16.89 -0.05
N PHE A 436 1.90 -16.76 1.19
CA PHE A 436 1.47 -17.54 2.35
C PHE A 436 1.57 -16.71 3.65
N SER A 437 1.30 -15.40 3.56
CA SER A 437 1.32 -14.50 4.72
C SER A 437 0.08 -14.65 5.60
N GLY A 438 0.16 -14.14 6.83
CA GLY A 438 -1.01 -13.82 7.64
C GLY A 438 -1.64 -12.47 7.27
N ALA A 439 -2.73 -12.12 7.95
CA ALA A 439 -3.45 -10.87 7.71
C ALA A 439 -3.38 -9.91 8.91
N TYR A 440 -2.65 -8.81 8.74
CA TYR A 440 -2.30 -7.87 9.82
C TYR A 440 -2.63 -6.39 9.51
N GLY A 441 -3.64 -6.17 8.68
CA GLY A 441 -4.03 -4.85 8.18
C GLY A 441 -3.73 -4.74 6.70
N HIS A 442 -4.60 -4.06 5.94
CA HIS A 442 -4.45 -3.91 4.49
C HIS A 442 -4.28 -5.24 3.72
N ALA A 443 -4.80 -6.33 4.30
CA ALA A 443 -4.62 -7.69 3.84
C ALA A 443 -5.80 -8.16 2.97
N HIS A 444 -5.47 -9.02 2.01
CA HIS A 444 -6.41 -9.75 1.18
C HIS A 444 -6.67 -11.15 1.77
N ALA A 445 -7.67 -11.85 1.25
CA ALA A 445 -8.04 -13.21 1.65
C ALA A 445 -7.33 -14.22 0.72
N ASP A 446 -6.01 -14.14 0.66
CA ASP A 446 -5.19 -14.62 -0.48
C ASP A 446 -4.06 -15.59 -0.06
N ASN A 447 -4.22 -16.30 1.06
CA ASN A 447 -3.23 -17.28 1.47
C ASN A 447 -3.18 -18.44 0.46
N LEU A 448 -1.95 -18.86 0.16
CA LEU A 448 -1.56 -19.76 -0.92
C LEU A 448 -1.90 -19.27 -2.33
N ASN A 449 -2.04 -17.95 -2.55
CA ASN A 449 -2.18 -17.36 -3.88
C ASN A 449 -0.94 -17.56 -4.77
N LEU A 450 -1.17 -17.73 -6.08
CA LEU A 450 -0.13 -17.88 -7.10
C LEU A 450 -0.20 -16.74 -8.12
N MET A 451 0.95 -16.18 -8.47
CA MET A 451 1.08 -15.24 -9.59
C MET A 451 2.13 -15.76 -10.57
N LEU A 452 1.90 -15.59 -11.86
CA LEU A 452 2.82 -16.04 -12.91
C LEU A 452 3.15 -14.89 -13.86
N PHE A 453 4.43 -14.53 -13.90
CA PHE A 453 5.00 -13.68 -14.92
C PHE A 453 5.85 -14.52 -15.88
N ALA A 454 5.58 -14.42 -17.18
CA ALA A 454 6.38 -15.05 -18.22
C ALA A 454 6.17 -14.34 -19.57
N ARG A 455 7.11 -14.49 -20.51
CA ARG A 455 7.01 -13.91 -21.87
C ARG A 455 6.83 -12.38 -21.86
N GLY A 456 7.39 -11.70 -20.86
CA GLY A 456 7.30 -10.25 -20.69
C GLY A 456 5.96 -9.76 -20.14
N GLN A 457 5.09 -10.65 -19.66
CA GLN A 457 3.77 -10.30 -19.16
C GLN A 457 3.41 -11.04 -17.87
N GLU A 458 2.54 -10.41 -17.07
CA GLU A 458 1.83 -11.07 -15.98
C GLU A 458 0.63 -11.83 -16.57
N LEU A 459 0.70 -13.16 -16.53
CA LEU A 459 -0.24 -14.06 -17.20
C LEU A 459 -1.31 -14.61 -16.25
N LEU A 460 -0.92 -14.87 -15.00
CA LEU A 460 -1.85 -15.19 -13.91
C LEU A 460 -1.68 -14.11 -12.84
N SER A 461 -2.70 -13.27 -12.69
CA SER A 461 -2.63 -12.06 -11.89
C SER A 461 -3.25 -12.22 -10.50
N ASP A 462 -2.72 -11.47 -9.55
CA ASP A 462 -3.49 -10.91 -8.44
C ASP A 462 -4.14 -9.59 -8.93
N VAL A 463 -5.26 -9.11 -8.42
CA VAL A 463 -5.78 -7.81 -8.89
C VAL A 463 -5.10 -6.61 -8.22
N GLY A 464 -4.59 -6.78 -7.00
CA GLY A 464 -4.02 -5.70 -6.19
C GLY A 464 -5.06 -4.73 -5.62
N TYR A 465 -4.61 -3.51 -5.29
CA TYR A 465 -5.41 -2.54 -4.56
C TYR A 465 -6.31 -1.66 -5.44
N THR A 466 -7.48 -1.30 -4.90
CA THR A 466 -8.37 -0.27 -5.44
C THR A 466 -9.07 0.46 -4.31
N HIS A 467 -9.40 1.73 -4.52
CA HIS A 467 -10.27 2.52 -3.65
C HIS A 467 -11.71 2.63 -4.19
N THR A 468 -12.05 1.84 -5.21
CA THR A 468 -13.37 1.84 -5.87
C THR A 468 -14.42 1.03 -5.11
N GLN A 469 -15.68 1.04 -5.56
CA GLN A 469 -16.75 0.20 -5.00
C GLN A 469 -16.44 -1.30 -5.07
N TYR A 470 -15.56 -1.75 -5.98
CA TYR A 470 -15.15 -3.16 -6.08
C TYR A 470 -14.07 -3.57 -5.08
N ARG A 471 -13.80 -2.76 -4.06
CA ARG A 471 -12.89 -3.11 -2.96
C ARG A 471 -13.27 -4.42 -2.28
N SER A 472 -14.55 -4.72 -2.08
CA SER A 472 -14.99 -5.98 -1.47
C SER A 472 -14.67 -7.20 -2.35
N TRP A 473 -14.67 -7.03 -3.68
CA TRP A 473 -14.23 -8.04 -4.65
C TRP A 473 -12.71 -8.25 -4.54
N THR A 474 -11.90 -7.19 -4.62
CA THR A 474 -10.44 -7.33 -4.67
C THR A 474 -9.83 -8.00 -3.46
N VAL A 475 -10.48 -7.90 -2.29
CA VAL A 475 -10.01 -8.52 -1.05
C VAL A 475 -10.60 -9.90 -0.78
N SER A 476 -11.52 -10.38 -1.63
CA SER A 476 -12.19 -11.67 -1.47
C SER A 476 -11.30 -12.82 -1.94
N THR A 477 -11.49 -13.99 -1.35
CA THR A 477 -10.70 -15.19 -1.67
C THR A 477 -10.93 -15.62 -3.11
N LEU A 478 -12.16 -15.48 -3.61
CA LEU A 478 -12.50 -15.82 -4.99
C LEU A 478 -11.77 -14.95 -6.01
N CYS A 479 -11.29 -13.76 -5.64
CA CYS A 479 -10.51 -12.88 -6.50
C CYS A 479 -9.04 -13.32 -6.67
N HIS A 480 -8.60 -14.32 -5.90
CA HIS A 480 -7.21 -14.77 -5.87
C HIS A 480 -7.07 -16.16 -6.47
N ASN A 481 -5.86 -16.47 -6.94
CA ASN A 481 -5.53 -17.76 -7.54
C ASN A 481 -5.29 -18.80 -6.45
N THR A 482 -6.33 -19.18 -5.70
CA THR A 482 -6.24 -20.09 -4.54
C THR A 482 -7.49 -21.00 -4.45
N VAL A 483 -7.72 -21.65 -3.29
CA VAL A 483 -8.88 -22.54 -3.07
C VAL A 483 -9.89 -21.95 -2.07
N LEU A 484 -11.16 -21.89 -2.46
CA LEU A 484 -12.28 -21.60 -1.56
C LEU A 484 -12.81 -22.89 -0.93
N ILE A 485 -13.15 -22.89 0.37
CA ILE A 485 -13.84 -24.02 1.03
C ILE A 485 -15.24 -23.58 1.46
N ASP A 486 -16.25 -24.36 1.08
CA ASP A 486 -17.66 -24.14 1.41
C ASP A 486 -18.17 -22.73 1.08
N GLU A 487 -17.58 -22.10 0.06
CA GLU A 487 -17.89 -20.74 -0.38
C GLU A 487 -17.61 -19.65 0.69
N VAL A 488 -16.86 -19.99 1.73
CA VAL A 488 -16.50 -19.09 2.82
C VAL A 488 -15.20 -18.36 2.51
N GLU A 489 -15.16 -17.08 2.89
CA GLU A 489 -13.95 -16.26 2.84
C GLU A 489 -12.88 -16.74 3.82
N GLN A 490 -11.62 -16.71 3.40
CA GLN A 490 -10.49 -16.85 4.32
C GLN A 490 -10.55 -15.76 5.42
N GLU A 491 -10.20 -16.13 6.64
CA GLU A 491 -10.09 -15.19 7.75
C GLU A 491 -8.95 -14.20 7.50
N ARG A 492 -9.26 -12.90 7.57
CA ARG A 492 -8.31 -11.79 7.40
C ARG A 492 -7.97 -11.07 8.71
N SER A 493 -8.38 -11.62 9.86
CA SER A 493 -8.12 -10.96 11.15
C SER A 493 -7.98 -11.91 12.33
N ASN A 494 -7.14 -11.50 13.27
CA ASN A 494 -6.51 -12.29 14.34
C ASN A 494 -7.35 -12.57 15.60
N ARG A 495 -8.70 -12.54 15.57
CA ARG A 495 -9.46 -12.71 16.82
C ARG A 495 -9.46 -14.13 17.40
N LYS A 496 -8.98 -15.15 16.65
CA LYS A 496 -9.13 -16.58 17.02
C LYS A 496 -7.85 -17.43 16.93
N GLY A 497 -6.71 -16.90 16.46
CA GLY A 497 -5.46 -17.68 16.33
C GLY A 497 -4.46 -17.08 15.34
N ILE A 498 -3.35 -17.81 15.15
CA ILE A 498 -2.34 -17.53 14.12
C ILE A 498 -2.89 -17.99 12.77
N ILE A 499 -2.86 -17.10 11.77
CA ILE A 499 -3.40 -17.36 10.42
C ILE A 499 -2.31 -17.35 9.34
N ASP A 500 -1.04 -17.11 9.71
CA ASP A 500 0.09 -17.19 8.80
C ASP A 500 0.21 -18.59 8.18
N GLY A 501 0.64 -18.61 6.92
CA GLY A 501 1.09 -19.83 6.31
C GLY A 501 2.45 -20.27 6.85
N SER A 502 2.75 -21.55 6.66
CA SER A 502 4.03 -22.15 7.04
C SER A 502 4.79 -22.59 5.81
N LEU A 503 6.03 -22.14 5.65
CA LEU A 503 6.95 -22.68 4.65
C LEU A 503 7.30 -24.13 5.01
N LEU A 504 7.09 -25.05 4.08
CA LEU A 504 7.39 -26.47 4.25
C LEU A 504 8.66 -26.89 3.50
N ALA A 505 8.92 -26.28 2.34
CA ALA A 505 10.12 -26.52 1.55
C ALA A 505 10.39 -25.38 0.57
N PHE A 506 11.66 -25.15 0.27
CA PHE A 506 12.13 -24.23 -0.77
C PHE A 506 13.43 -24.76 -1.37
N GLU A 507 13.41 -25.14 -2.63
CA GLU A 507 14.55 -25.61 -3.40
C GLU A 507 14.73 -24.71 -4.63
N ALA A 508 15.87 -24.03 -4.68
CA ALA A 508 16.18 -23.11 -5.78
C ALA A 508 17.55 -23.28 -6.41
N ALA A 509 18.38 -24.16 -5.88
CA ALA A 509 19.76 -24.39 -6.31
C ALA A 509 19.84 -25.35 -7.51
N TYR A 510 18.89 -26.28 -7.67
CA TYR A 510 18.96 -27.23 -8.76
C TYR A 510 18.69 -26.56 -10.14
N PRO A 511 19.55 -26.73 -11.17
CA PRO A 511 19.44 -25.94 -12.40
C PRO A 511 18.18 -26.18 -13.24
N SER A 512 17.69 -27.42 -13.30
CA SER A 512 16.58 -27.78 -14.19
C SER A 512 15.20 -27.61 -13.55
N VAL A 513 15.16 -27.62 -12.21
CA VAL A 513 13.92 -27.66 -11.42
C VAL A 513 14.08 -26.80 -10.19
N GLN A 514 13.06 -26.01 -9.90
CA GLN A 514 12.92 -25.17 -8.72
C GLN A 514 11.56 -25.47 -8.12
N TRP A 515 11.44 -25.54 -6.80
CA TRP A 515 10.12 -25.76 -6.19
C TRP A 515 10.00 -25.17 -4.79
N VAL A 516 8.77 -24.81 -4.43
CA VAL A 516 8.39 -24.27 -3.13
C VAL A 516 7.09 -24.92 -2.68
N GLU A 517 6.96 -25.12 -1.38
CA GLU A 517 5.74 -25.64 -0.79
C GLU A 517 5.43 -24.96 0.54
N ALA A 518 4.17 -24.57 0.72
CA ALA A 518 3.68 -23.95 1.94
C ALA A 518 2.29 -24.49 2.32
N SER A 519 1.94 -24.38 3.60
CA SER A 519 0.58 -24.63 4.11
C SER A 519 -0.04 -23.36 4.69
N GLY A 520 -1.36 -23.35 4.86
CA GLY A 520 -2.13 -22.19 5.28
C GLY A 520 -3.44 -22.55 5.98
N GLU A 521 -3.50 -23.65 6.72
CA GLU A 521 -4.74 -24.13 7.37
C GLU A 521 -5.40 -23.09 8.29
N GLY A 522 -4.59 -22.21 8.90
CA GLY A 522 -5.05 -21.20 9.86
C GLY A 522 -6.08 -20.22 9.30
N VAL A 523 -6.13 -20.01 7.98
CA VAL A 523 -7.11 -19.10 7.36
C VAL A 523 -8.53 -19.66 7.29
N TYR A 524 -8.71 -20.95 7.58
CA TYR A 524 -10.01 -21.63 7.67
C TYR A 524 -10.17 -22.35 9.02
N PRO A 525 -10.26 -21.61 10.16
CA PRO A 525 -10.26 -22.21 11.49
C PRO A 525 -11.38 -23.22 11.68
N GLY A 526 -11.01 -24.47 11.98
CA GLY A 526 -11.97 -25.57 12.21
C GLY A 526 -12.65 -26.11 10.96
N LEU A 527 -12.32 -25.58 9.78
CA LEU A 527 -12.87 -26.03 8.49
C LEU A 527 -11.80 -26.76 7.66
N ALA A 528 -10.57 -26.25 7.59
CA ALA A 528 -9.47 -26.90 6.89
C ALA A 528 -8.66 -27.80 7.84
N GLU A 529 -8.48 -29.05 7.45
CA GLU A 529 -7.56 -30.01 8.07
C GLU A 529 -6.23 -30.12 7.31
N GLU A 530 -6.25 -29.80 6.01
CA GLU A 530 -5.08 -29.66 5.14
C GLU A 530 -5.40 -28.54 4.15
N TYR A 531 -4.47 -27.59 3.98
CA TYR A 531 -4.56 -26.51 3.02
C TYR A 531 -3.14 -26.16 2.59
N ARG A 532 -2.66 -26.82 1.54
CA ARG A 532 -1.22 -26.87 1.20
C ARG A 532 -1.02 -26.79 -0.30
N ARG A 533 -0.02 -26.02 -0.74
CA ARG A 533 0.29 -25.84 -2.16
C ARG A 533 1.76 -26.02 -2.43
N LEU A 534 2.06 -26.86 -3.43
CA LEU A 534 3.38 -27.02 -4.02
C LEU A 534 3.38 -26.38 -5.41
N VAL A 535 4.40 -25.58 -5.67
CA VAL A 535 4.64 -24.94 -6.97
C VAL A 535 6.04 -25.32 -7.42
N MET A 536 6.16 -25.81 -8.65
CA MET A 536 7.45 -26.21 -9.23
C MET A 536 7.65 -25.57 -10.60
N LEU A 537 8.76 -24.85 -10.77
CA LEU A 537 9.21 -24.26 -12.03
C LEU A 537 10.21 -25.19 -12.71
N VAL A 538 9.87 -25.67 -13.91
CA VAL A 538 10.70 -26.58 -14.69
C VAL A 538 11.24 -25.87 -15.93
N ASN A 539 12.56 -25.91 -16.12
CA ASN A 539 13.22 -25.41 -17.32
C ASN A 539 13.27 -26.51 -18.38
N VAL A 540 12.62 -26.31 -19.53
CA VAL A 540 12.62 -27.26 -20.66
C VAL A 540 13.90 -27.15 -21.52
N GLY A 541 14.55 -25.99 -21.51
CA GLY A 541 15.65 -25.64 -22.38
C GLY A 541 15.29 -24.46 -23.30
N GLY A 542 16.31 -23.66 -23.62
CA GLY A 542 16.09 -22.36 -24.29
C GLY A 542 15.31 -21.42 -23.38
N GLU A 543 14.21 -20.88 -23.89
CA GLU A 543 13.37 -19.92 -23.18
C GLU A 543 12.11 -20.55 -22.55
N ASP A 544 11.91 -21.86 -22.72
CA ASP A 544 10.66 -22.53 -22.34
C ASP A 544 10.70 -23.02 -20.90
N HIS A 545 9.66 -22.64 -20.17
CA HIS A 545 9.45 -23.01 -18.79
C HIS A 545 7.99 -23.36 -18.61
N TYR A 546 7.69 -24.36 -17.79
CA TYR A 546 6.33 -24.63 -17.34
C TYR A 546 6.30 -24.72 -15.82
N VAL A 547 5.10 -24.55 -15.26
CA VAL A 547 4.88 -24.64 -13.82
C VAL A 547 3.99 -25.83 -13.51
N VAL A 548 4.40 -26.68 -12.57
CA VAL A 548 3.52 -27.67 -11.94
C VAL A 548 2.91 -27.04 -10.69
N ASP A 549 1.60 -27.13 -10.57
CA ASP A 549 0.83 -26.55 -9.48
C ASP A 549 -0.04 -27.63 -8.83
N LEU A 550 0.21 -27.87 -7.56
CA LEU A 550 -0.43 -28.93 -6.81
C LEU A 550 -0.98 -28.41 -5.49
N PHE A 551 -2.30 -28.31 -5.42
CA PHE A 551 -3.03 -27.92 -4.22
C PHE A 551 -3.64 -29.16 -3.54
N ARG A 552 -3.32 -29.36 -2.27
CA ARG A 552 -3.90 -30.38 -1.38
C ARG A 552 -4.83 -29.72 -0.40
N VAL A 553 -6.05 -30.25 -0.33
CA VAL A 553 -7.06 -29.71 0.56
C VAL A 553 -7.85 -30.83 1.20
N ARG A 554 -8.12 -30.71 2.49
CA ARG A 554 -9.02 -31.58 3.24
C ARG A 554 -9.84 -30.73 4.20
N GLY A 555 -11.14 -30.98 4.25
CA GLY A 555 -12.09 -30.16 5.00
C GLY A 555 -13.19 -29.59 4.11
N GLY A 556 -14.33 -29.28 4.70
CA GLY A 556 -15.53 -28.81 4.01
C GLY A 556 -16.19 -29.82 3.08
N ASP A 557 -17.40 -29.46 2.63
CA ASP A 557 -18.24 -30.24 1.73
C ASP A 557 -18.09 -29.82 0.25
N GLN A 558 -17.47 -28.67 -0.03
CA GLN A 558 -17.16 -28.16 -1.36
C GLN A 558 -15.80 -27.45 -1.38
N ARG A 559 -15.02 -27.65 -2.44
CA ARG A 559 -13.81 -26.87 -2.71
C ARG A 559 -13.72 -26.38 -4.13
N ASP A 560 -13.33 -25.13 -4.27
CA ASP A 560 -13.28 -24.38 -5.52
C ASP A 560 -11.86 -23.84 -5.74
N TRP A 561 -11.11 -24.47 -6.64
CA TRP A 561 -9.78 -24.02 -7.05
C TRP A 561 -9.91 -23.05 -8.22
N VAL A 562 -9.33 -21.86 -8.10
CA VAL A 562 -9.61 -20.73 -9.01
C VAL A 562 -8.32 -20.21 -9.63
N MET A 563 -8.32 -19.90 -10.94
CA MET A 563 -7.26 -19.14 -11.61
C MET A 563 -7.81 -18.00 -12.45
N HIS A 564 -7.13 -16.86 -12.44
CA HIS A 564 -7.42 -15.68 -13.23
C HIS A 564 -6.33 -15.45 -14.27
N GLY A 565 -6.72 -14.92 -15.44
CA GLY A 565 -5.78 -14.42 -16.43
C GLY A 565 -5.19 -13.07 -16.02
N SER A 566 -4.72 -12.30 -17.00
CA SER A 566 -4.10 -10.99 -16.75
C SER A 566 -5.11 -9.95 -16.30
N ALA A 567 -4.76 -9.19 -15.26
CA ALA A 567 -5.50 -8.01 -14.83
C ALA A 567 -5.12 -6.73 -15.63
N ASP A 568 -4.05 -6.79 -16.44
CA ASP A 568 -3.52 -5.63 -17.18
C ASP A 568 -3.88 -5.62 -18.67
N GLY A 569 -4.35 -6.74 -19.22
CA GLY A 569 -4.62 -6.91 -20.63
C GLY A 569 -5.83 -7.80 -20.87
N ASP A 570 -6.54 -7.54 -21.95
CA ASP A 570 -7.66 -8.39 -22.37
C ASP A 570 -7.13 -9.75 -22.83
N MET A 571 -7.77 -10.81 -22.36
CA MET A 571 -7.48 -12.19 -22.75
C MET A 571 -8.77 -12.92 -23.10
N ARG A 572 -8.71 -13.79 -24.12
CA ARG A 572 -9.80 -14.69 -24.49
C ARG A 572 -9.58 -16.05 -23.85
N THR A 573 -10.67 -16.67 -23.36
CA THR A 573 -10.66 -18.05 -22.88
C THR A 573 -10.94 -19.04 -24.02
N GLU A 574 -10.08 -20.03 -24.18
CA GLU A 574 -10.29 -21.17 -25.09
C GLU A 574 -10.29 -22.48 -24.29
N VAL A 575 -11.22 -23.38 -24.60
CA VAL A 575 -11.42 -24.63 -23.86
C VAL A 575 -11.59 -25.80 -24.83
N ASN A 576 -10.93 -26.94 -24.58
CA ASN A 576 -10.99 -28.13 -25.44
C ASN A 576 -12.10 -29.14 -25.06
N VAL A 577 -12.98 -28.80 -24.14
CA VAL A 577 -14.11 -29.63 -23.71
C VAL A 577 -15.43 -28.89 -23.98
N PRO A 578 -16.56 -29.62 -24.18
CA PRO A 578 -17.85 -28.99 -24.39
C PRO A 578 -18.27 -28.14 -23.20
N LEU A 579 -18.76 -26.92 -23.47
CA LEU A 579 -19.25 -25.99 -22.46
C LEU A 579 -20.76 -25.84 -22.54
N GLN A 580 -21.40 -25.69 -21.39
CA GLN A 580 -22.83 -25.41 -21.24
C GLN A 580 -23.01 -24.12 -20.43
N ASN A 581 -24.07 -23.37 -20.73
CA ASN A 581 -24.38 -22.17 -19.96
C ASN A 581 -24.77 -22.56 -18.52
N TYR A 582 -24.05 -22.01 -17.53
CA TYR A 582 -24.39 -22.18 -16.13
C TYR A 582 -25.35 -21.08 -15.66
N GLY A 583 -25.03 -19.83 -15.99
CA GLY A 583 -25.81 -18.66 -15.58
C GLY A 583 -24.97 -17.38 -15.57
N GLU A 584 -25.62 -16.29 -15.16
CA GLU A 584 -24.97 -14.98 -15.05
C GLU A 584 -23.82 -14.97 -14.05
N ASN A 585 -23.90 -15.79 -12.99
CA ASN A 585 -22.88 -15.94 -11.95
C ASN A 585 -23.02 -17.28 -11.20
N LEU A 586 -22.25 -17.50 -10.13
CA LEU A 586 -22.26 -18.72 -9.31
C LEU A 586 -23.41 -18.81 -8.28
N LEU A 587 -24.35 -17.85 -8.27
CA LEU A 587 -25.46 -17.76 -7.32
C LEU A 587 -26.83 -17.86 -8.01
N PRO A 588 -27.16 -19.01 -8.63
CA PRO A 588 -28.43 -19.15 -9.35
C PRO A 588 -29.63 -18.99 -8.40
N GLY A 589 -30.53 -18.07 -8.77
CA GLY A 589 -31.77 -17.81 -8.02
C GLY A 589 -31.60 -16.96 -6.75
N VAL A 590 -30.42 -16.41 -6.48
CA VAL A 590 -30.15 -15.50 -5.36
C VAL A 590 -30.22 -14.07 -5.86
N LYS A 591 -30.91 -13.19 -5.12
CA LYS A 591 -30.89 -11.76 -5.42
C LYS A 591 -29.56 -11.15 -4.97
N VAL A 592 -28.83 -10.52 -5.88
CA VAL A 592 -27.55 -9.85 -5.59
C VAL A 592 -27.74 -8.33 -5.63
N ARG A 593 -27.17 -7.65 -4.64
CA ARG A 593 -26.89 -6.21 -4.65
C ARG A 593 -25.38 -6.02 -4.62
N PHE A 594 -24.80 -5.49 -5.69
CA PHE A 594 -23.38 -5.15 -5.72
C PHE A 594 -23.07 -3.96 -4.80
N PRO A 595 -21.82 -3.81 -4.33
CA PRO A 595 -21.39 -2.64 -3.56
C PRO A 595 -21.57 -1.33 -4.32
N GLU A 596 -21.92 -0.26 -3.59
CA GLU A 596 -22.10 1.09 -4.13
C GLU A 596 -20.93 2.05 -3.78
N HIS A 597 -20.03 1.65 -2.88
CA HIS A 597 -18.82 2.41 -2.54
C HIS A 597 -17.78 1.50 -1.85
N GLU A 598 -16.53 1.95 -1.68
CA GLU A 598 -15.39 1.16 -1.16
C GLU A 598 -15.70 0.37 0.13
N ARG A 599 -16.54 0.92 1.01
CA ARG A 599 -16.86 0.34 2.32
C ARG A 599 -18.12 -0.51 2.35
N ASP A 600 -18.86 -0.54 1.24
CA ASP A 600 -20.04 -1.38 1.09
C ASP A 600 -19.57 -2.78 0.68
N ARG A 601 -20.17 -3.80 1.26
CA ARG A 601 -19.82 -5.20 0.96
C ARG A 601 -20.75 -5.82 -0.08
N GLY A 602 -21.83 -5.14 -0.45
CA GLY A 602 -22.93 -5.73 -1.20
C GLY A 602 -23.78 -6.66 -0.32
N ASP A 603 -24.76 -7.31 -0.93
CA ASP A 603 -25.62 -8.33 -0.29
C ASP A 603 -25.99 -9.43 -1.28
N ALA A 604 -26.12 -10.66 -0.78
CA ALA A 604 -26.50 -11.83 -1.56
C ALA A 604 -27.31 -12.83 -0.70
N GLU A 605 -28.28 -12.33 0.07
CA GLU A 605 -29.20 -13.15 0.89
C GLU A 605 -28.47 -14.11 1.86
N GLY A 606 -27.38 -13.62 2.45
CA GLY A 606 -26.54 -14.40 3.38
C GLY A 606 -25.51 -15.32 2.72
N ARG A 607 -25.43 -15.33 1.37
CA ARG A 607 -24.37 -16.01 0.61
C ARG A 607 -23.17 -15.10 0.42
N ASN A 608 -22.05 -15.69 0.00
CA ASN A 608 -20.85 -14.94 -0.32
C ASN A 608 -21.05 -14.12 -1.60
N VAL A 609 -21.06 -12.79 -1.48
CA VAL A 609 -21.23 -11.83 -2.58
C VAL A 609 -20.13 -11.97 -3.64
N ALA A 610 -18.91 -12.40 -3.27
CA ALA A 610 -17.81 -12.59 -4.21
C ALA A 610 -18.18 -13.51 -5.39
N LEU A 611 -19.03 -14.52 -5.14
CA LEU A 611 -19.53 -15.46 -6.14
C LEU A 611 -20.34 -14.80 -7.26
N ALA A 612 -20.87 -13.59 -7.04
CA ALA A 612 -21.60 -12.83 -8.05
C ALA A 612 -20.68 -12.10 -9.06
N PHE A 613 -19.41 -11.86 -8.68
CA PHE A 613 -18.45 -11.17 -9.53
C PHE A 613 -17.82 -12.07 -10.60
N PHE A 614 -17.85 -13.39 -10.40
CA PHE A 614 -17.56 -14.34 -11.45
C PHE A 614 -18.78 -14.45 -12.38
N GLN A 615 -18.67 -13.83 -13.55
CA GLN A 615 -19.77 -13.60 -14.46
C GLN A 615 -19.61 -14.37 -15.78
N ASN A 616 -20.70 -14.42 -16.55
CA ASN A 616 -20.76 -15.08 -17.86
C ASN A 616 -20.35 -16.55 -17.76
N VAL A 617 -20.88 -17.25 -16.75
CA VAL A 617 -20.35 -18.54 -16.32
C VAL A 617 -20.84 -19.64 -17.25
N LEU A 618 -19.87 -20.34 -17.84
CA LEU A 618 -20.04 -21.60 -18.55
C LEU A 618 -19.46 -22.74 -17.71
N HIS A 619 -19.99 -23.95 -17.86
CA HIS A 619 -19.46 -25.12 -17.16
C HIS A 619 -19.31 -26.35 -18.06
N SER A 620 -18.48 -27.30 -17.63
CA SER A 620 -18.31 -28.63 -18.20
C SER A 620 -18.23 -29.67 -17.08
N ASP A 621 -18.94 -30.79 -17.26
CA ASP A 621 -18.77 -31.98 -16.41
C ASP A 621 -17.57 -32.86 -16.88
N TYR A 622 -16.97 -32.54 -18.03
CA TYR A 622 -15.77 -33.17 -18.55
C TYR A 622 -14.55 -32.35 -18.16
N VAL A 623 -13.80 -32.83 -17.15
CA VAL A 623 -12.59 -32.15 -16.65
C VAL A 623 -11.33 -32.95 -16.91
N GLN A 624 -11.45 -34.27 -17.10
CA GLN A 624 -10.32 -35.13 -17.45
C GLN A 624 -9.70 -34.67 -18.78
N ASP A 625 -8.41 -34.36 -18.75
CA ASP A 625 -7.63 -33.85 -19.89
C ASP A 625 -8.12 -32.51 -20.48
N ALA A 626 -8.86 -31.75 -19.67
CA ALA A 626 -9.28 -30.41 -20.03
C ALA A 626 -8.07 -29.46 -20.10
N ARG A 627 -8.09 -28.56 -21.08
CA ARG A 627 -7.09 -27.52 -21.32
C ARG A 627 -7.85 -26.21 -21.46
N VAL A 628 -7.48 -25.27 -20.61
CA VAL A 628 -7.98 -23.89 -20.65
C VAL A 628 -6.83 -23.00 -21.08
N THR A 629 -7.00 -22.22 -22.14
CA THR A 629 -5.98 -21.25 -22.58
C THR A 629 -6.51 -19.84 -22.37
N PHE A 630 -5.77 -19.02 -21.63
CA PHE A 630 -5.97 -17.58 -21.61
C PHE A 630 -5.06 -16.96 -22.66
N GLN A 631 -5.66 -16.53 -23.76
CA GLN A 631 -4.97 -16.03 -24.95
C GLN A 631 -4.99 -14.50 -24.97
N GLY A 632 -3.83 -13.87 -24.82
CA GLY A 632 -3.65 -12.43 -24.99
C GLY A 632 -3.62 -12.02 -26.47
N ASN A 633 -3.73 -10.71 -26.71
CA ASN A 633 -3.82 -10.12 -28.05
C ASN A 633 -2.50 -10.15 -28.85
N ASP A 634 -1.35 -10.34 -28.20
CA ASP A 634 0.00 -10.28 -28.81
C ASP A 634 0.64 -11.68 -28.99
N ALA A 635 -0.21 -12.70 -29.19
CA ALA A 635 0.17 -14.11 -29.29
C ALA A 635 0.83 -14.70 -28.04
N VAL A 636 0.89 -13.96 -26.92
CA VAL A 636 1.26 -14.50 -25.61
C VAL A 636 0.04 -15.14 -24.96
N ALA A 637 0.23 -16.32 -24.39
CA ALA A 637 -0.82 -17.04 -23.69
C ALA A 637 -0.26 -17.89 -22.55
N VAL A 638 -1.16 -18.29 -21.66
CA VAL A 638 -0.93 -19.39 -20.73
C VAL A 638 -1.96 -20.47 -20.99
N ARG A 639 -1.49 -21.70 -21.25
CA ARG A 639 -2.35 -22.88 -21.31
C ARG A 639 -2.24 -23.66 -20.00
N ILE A 640 -3.38 -23.98 -19.43
CA ILE A 640 -3.53 -24.65 -18.15
C ILE A 640 -4.04 -26.06 -18.46
N HIS A 641 -3.17 -27.05 -18.29
CA HIS A 641 -3.49 -28.47 -18.45
C HIS A 641 -4.03 -29.00 -17.13
N LEU A 642 -5.30 -29.38 -17.10
CA LEU A 642 -5.99 -29.92 -15.93
C LEU A 642 -5.88 -31.44 -15.93
N VAL A 643 -5.25 -32.02 -14.90
CA VAL A 643 -4.91 -33.45 -14.88
C VAL A 643 -5.21 -34.10 -13.53
N GLY A 644 -5.59 -35.38 -13.54
CA GLY A 644 -5.89 -36.12 -12.30
C GLY A 644 -7.14 -35.67 -11.53
N LEU A 645 -8.01 -34.85 -12.15
CA LEU A 645 -9.21 -34.29 -11.53
C LEU A 645 -10.41 -35.24 -11.70
N LYS A 646 -10.62 -36.09 -10.69
CA LYS A 646 -11.79 -36.99 -10.60
C LYS A 646 -12.98 -36.25 -9.96
N ASP A 647 -14.20 -36.63 -10.32
CA ASP A 647 -15.45 -36.12 -9.73
C ASP A 647 -15.52 -34.58 -9.63
N SER A 648 -15.01 -33.91 -10.66
CA SER A 648 -14.83 -32.45 -10.71
C SER A 648 -15.72 -31.83 -11.77
N LYS A 649 -16.05 -30.54 -11.58
CA LYS A 649 -16.67 -29.71 -12.62
C LYS A 649 -15.77 -28.54 -12.95
N LEU A 650 -15.65 -28.21 -14.23
CA LEU A 650 -14.94 -27.03 -14.73
C LEU A 650 -15.95 -25.91 -14.94
N PHE A 651 -15.58 -24.69 -14.53
CA PHE A 651 -16.28 -23.45 -14.81
C PHE A 651 -15.31 -22.48 -15.47
N VAL A 652 -15.79 -21.70 -16.44
CA VAL A 652 -15.04 -20.62 -17.08
C VAL A 652 -15.96 -19.41 -17.30
N GLY A 653 -15.38 -18.22 -17.32
CA GLY A 653 -16.08 -16.96 -17.50
C GLY A 653 -15.11 -15.80 -17.30
N ASP A 654 -15.56 -14.72 -16.68
CA ASP A 654 -14.72 -13.55 -16.41
C ASP A 654 -15.05 -12.85 -15.09
N ALA A 655 -14.12 -12.03 -14.60
CA ALA A 655 -14.23 -11.25 -13.37
C ALA A 655 -13.72 -9.79 -13.58
N PRO A 656 -14.10 -8.80 -12.76
CA PRO A 656 -13.54 -7.45 -12.88
C PRO A 656 -12.03 -7.44 -12.60
N SER A 657 -11.26 -6.76 -13.44
CA SER A 657 -9.79 -6.65 -13.30
C SER A 657 -9.33 -5.44 -12.48
N VAL A 658 -10.19 -4.41 -12.36
CA VAL A 658 -10.05 -3.12 -11.64
C VAL A 658 -8.82 -2.25 -11.91
N ARG A 659 -7.64 -2.80 -12.20
CA ARG A 659 -6.38 -2.06 -12.34
C ARG A 659 -6.43 -0.97 -13.40
N ARG A 660 -6.97 -1.31 -14.59
CA ARG A 660 -7.09 -0.39 -15.73
C ARG A 660 -8.14 0.71 -15.53
N ALA A 661 -9.00 0.58 -14.51
CA ALA A 661 -9.93 1.64 -14.15
C ALA A 661 -9.25 2.80 -13.40
N ASP A 662 -8.03 2.61 -12.88
CA ASP A 662 -7.20 3.64 -12.22
C ASP A 662 -7.97 4.47 -11.17
N GLU A 663 -8.77 3.79 -10.35
CA GLU A 663 -9.59 4.40 -9.30
C GLU A 663 -10.68 5.36 -9.83
N ASP A 664 -11.22 5.05 -11.00
CA ASP A 664 -12.40 5.70 -11.58
C ASP A 664 -13.59 4.73 -11.60
N GLU A 665 -14.60 5.01 -10.77
CA GLU A 665 -15.82 4.19 -10.64
C GLU A 665 -16.54 4.03 -11.99
N THR A 666 -16.45 5.01 -12.90
CA THR A 666 -17.11 4.94 -14.21
C THR A 666 -16.46 3.93 -15.17
N LEU A 667 -15.28 3.41 -14.83
CA LEU A 667 -14.49 2.52 -15.68
C LEU A 667 -14.38 1.08 -15.15
N ILE A 668 -14.78 0.81 -13.91
CA ILE A 668 -14.53 -0.49 -13.25
C ILE A 668 -15.19 -1.69 -13.96
N ASP A 669 -16.38 -1.49 -14.54
CA ASP A 669 -17.10 -2.54 -15.27
C ASP A 669 -16.57 -2.78 -16.68
N ARG A 670 -15.80 -1.83 -17.21
CA ARG A 670 -15.27 -1.89 -18.57
C ARG A 670 -14.16 -2.94 -18.71
N PHE A 671 -13.39 -3.17 -17.65
CA PHE A 671 -12.16 -3.96 -17.72
C PHE A 671 -12.32 -5.28 -16.98
N ARG A 672 -12.41 -6.36 -17.77
CA ARG A 672 -12.61 -7.74 -17.32
C ARG A 672 -11.30 -8.54 -17.45
N MET A 673 -11.18 -9.63 -16.70
CA MET A 673 -10.13 -10.65 -16.85
C MET A 673 -10.78 -12.04 -16.89
N PRO A 674 -10.27 -13.00 -17.68
CA PRO A 674 -10.83 -14.33 -17.72
C PRO A 674 -10.58 -15.07 -16.40
N MET A 675 -11.50 -15.95 -16.03
CA MET A 675 -11.44 -16.73 -14.82
C MET A 675 -11.84 -18.17 -15.12
N LEU A 676 -11.14 -19.12 -14.50
CA LEU A 676 -11.52 -20.53 -14.45
C LEU A 676 -11.67 -20.96 -13.00
N MET A 677 -12.54 -21.94 -12.77
CA MET A 677 -12.71 -22.58 -11.48
C MET A 677 -12.93 -24.09 -11.65
N VAL A 678 -12.28 -24.90 -10.82
CA VAL A 678 -12.55 -26.34 -10.71
C VAL A 678 -13.19 -26.61 -9.35
N ARG A 679 -14.40 -27.17 -9.38
CA ARG A 679 -15.19 -27.51 -8.20
C ARG A 679 -15.18 -29.00 -7.91
N GLN A 680 -14.94 -29.37 -6.66
CA GLN A 680 -15.17 -30.72 -6.12
C GLN A 680 -16.14 -30.66 -4.94
N LYS A 681 -17.02 -31.65 -4.83
CA LYS A 681 -18.02 -31.78 -3.75
C LYS A 681 -17.85 -33.08 -2.96
N GLY A 682 -18.36 -33.08 -1.73
CA GLY A 682 -18.29 -34.20 -0.78
C GLY A 682 -16.98 -34.21 0.00
N ARG A 683 -16.95 -34.86 1.17
CA ARG A 683 -15.86 -34.75 2.17
C ARG A 683 -14.53 -35.47 1.83
N VAL A 684 -14.36 -35.89 0.58
CA VAL A 684 -13.14 -36.58 0.14
C VAL A 684 -12.00 -35.55 0.01
N PRO A 685 -10.78 -35.87 0.45
CA PRO A 685 -9.63 -35.00 0.22
C PRO A 685 -9.46 -34.65 -1.26
N SER A 686 -9.30 -33.36 -1.56
CA SER A 686 -9.08 -32.88 -2.93
C SER A 686 -7.61 -32.72 -3.24
N ARG A 687 -7.26 -33.07 -4.48
CA ARG A 687 -5.98 -32.74 -5.11
C ARG A 687 -6.27 -32.00 -6.41
N PHE A 688 -6.01 -30.71 -6.43
CA PHE A 688 -6.07 -29.92 -7.65
C PHE A 688 -4.67 -29.90 -8.27
N MET A 689 -4.55 -30.46 -9.47
CA MET A 689 -3.28 -30.54 -10.19
C MET A 689 -3.42 -29.88 -11.56
N ALA A 690 -2.50 -28.95 -11.84
CA ALA A 690 -2.40 -28.28 -13.12
C ALA A 690 -0.95 -28.14 -13.59
N VAL A 691 -0.77 -28.09 -14.90
CA VAL A 691 0.48 -27.65 -15.53
C VAL A 691 0.22 -26.37 -16.30
N HIS A 692 0.87 -25.27 -15.91
CA HIS A 692 0.79 -23.97 -16.55
C HIS A 692 1.90 -23.82 -17.58
N GLU A 693 1.51 -23.66 -18.83
CA GLU A 693 2.37 -23.58 -20.00
C GLU A 693 2.31 -22.17 -20.61
N PRO A 694 3.20 -21.25 -20.21
CA PRO A 694 3.32 -19.93 -20.82
C PRO A 694 4.07 -19.99 -22.15
N PHE A 695 3.45 -19.53 -23.23
CA PHE A 695 4.05 -19.54 -24.55
C PHE A 695 3.79 -18.25 -25.33
N ARG A 696 4.63 -18.02 -26.34
CA ARG A 696 4.39 -17.04 -27.40
C ARG A 696 4.23 -17.82 -28.70
N ASP A 697 3.22 -17.49 -29.48
CA ASP A 697 2.85 -18.07 -30.78
C ASP A 697 2.40 -19.54 -30.73
N LYS A 698 3.19 -20.45 -30.15
CA LYS A 698 2.93 -21.88 -30.15
C LYS A 698 3.28 -22.54 -28.82
N ALA A 699 2.34 -23.33 -28.30
CA ALA A 699 2.58 -24.27 -27.21
C ALA A 699 3.65 -25.32 -27.56
N PHE A 700 4.41 -25.74 -26.55
CA PHE A 700 5.57 -26.63 -26.63
C PHE A 700 5.39 -27.95 -25.86
N ILE A 701 4.31 -28.11 -25.08
CA ILE A 701 3.91 -29.35 -24.42
C ILE A 701 2.99 -30.14 -25.34
N ASP A 702 3.38 -31.39 -25.61
CA ASP A 702 2.63 -32.34 -26.44
C ASP A 702 1.55 -33.07 -25.64
N SER A 703 1.88 -33.50 -24.41
CA SER A 703 0.93 -34.18 -23.52
C SER A 703 1.33 -34.06 -22.04
N VAL A 704 0.32 -34.10 -21.18
CA VAL A 704 0.45 -34.16 -19.72
C VAL A 704 -0.42 -35.31 -19.23
N GLU A 705 0.18 -36.28 -18.54
CA GLU A 705 -0.51 -37.45 -17.99
C GLU A 705 -0.24 -37.53 -16.50
N ALA A 706 -1.26 -37.80 -15.69
CA ALA A 706 -1.13 -37.93 -14.24
C ALA A 706 -1.71 -39.26 -13.76
N GLU A 707 -1.02 -39.88 -12.79
CA GLU A 707 -1.44 -41.11 -12.15
C GLU A 707 -1.29 -41.00 -10.63
N ASP A 708 -2.20 -41.66 -9.91
CA ASP A 708 -2.17 -41.71 -8.46
C ASP A 708 -1.04 -42.61 -7.95
N VAL A 709 -0.32 -42.14 -6.94
CA VAL A 709 0.74 -42.91 -6.28
C VAL A 709 0.37 -43.11 -4.82
N GLY A 710 -0.10 -44.32 -4.50
CA GLY A 710 -0.76 -44.58 -3.23
C GLY A 710 -2.00 -43.69 -3.06
N GLU A 711 -2.36 -43.38 -1.81
CA GLU A 711 -3.55 -42.57 -1.53
C GLU A 711 -3.33 -41.06 -1.73
N ARG A 712 -2.08 -40.59 -1.60
CA ARG A 712 -1.78 -39.14 -1.50
C ARG A 712 -0.68 -38.64 -2.44
N GLY A 713 0.06 -39.52 -3.08
CA GLY A 713 1.10 -39.16 -4.05
C GLY A 713 0.55 -39.00 -5.46
N VAL A 714 1.34 -38.38 -6.33
CA VAL A 714 1.02 -38.26 -7.76
C VAL A 714 2.30 -38.42 -8.57
N TYR A 715 2.17 -39.14 -9.67
CA TYR A 715 3.16 -39.21 -10.73
C TYR A 715 2.63 -38.41 -11.92
N LEU A 716 3.49 -37.57 -12.49
CA LEU A 716 3.20 -36.74 -13.65
C LEU A 716 4.21 -37.06 -14.75
N LYS A 717 3.71 -37.27 -15.96
CA LYS A 717 4.52 -37.41 -17.17
C LYS A 717 4.20 -36.25 -18.11
N VAL A 718 5.19 -35.39 -18.35
CA VAL A 718 5.06 -34.22 -19.23
C VAL A 718 5.93 -34.46 -20.46
N ARG A 719 5.32 -34.62 -21.63
CA ARG A 719 6.05 -34.72 -22.89
C ARG A 719 6.05 -33.37 -23.60
N HIS A 720 7.22 -32.91 -23.98
CA HIS A 720 7.42 -31.61 -24.61
C HIS A 720 8.56 -31.68 -25.64
N ARG A 721 8.78 -30.59 -26.38
CA ARG A 721 9.82 -30.49 -27.43
C ARG A 721 11.25 -30.86 -26.99
N GLY A 722 11.51 -30.85 -25.69
CA GLY A 722 12.82 -31.09 -25.08
C GLY A 722 12.95 -32.46 -24.41
N GLY A 723 11.99 -33.36 -24.54
CA GLY A 723 12.03 -34.68 -23.91
C GLY A 723 10.76 -35.04 -23.15
N THR A 724 10.89 -35.99 -22.23
CA THR A 724 9.82 -36.41 -21.31
C THR A 724 10.28 -36.21 -19.88
N ASP A 725 9.52 -35.42 -19.13
CA ASP A 725 9.73 -35.22 -17.69
C ASP A 725 8.83 -36.15 -16.89
N HIS A 726 9.44 -36.90 -15.97
CA HIS A 726 8.82 -37.80 -15.02
C HIS A 726 8.95 -37.20 -13.64
N ILE A 727 7.82 -36.83 -13.04
CA ILE A 727 7.77 -36.10 -11.77
C ILE A 727 6.98 -36.92 -10.77
N VAL A 728 7.55 -37.16 -9.59
CA VAL A 728 6.88 -37.86 -8.49
C VAL A 728 6.75 -36.89 -7.33
N LEU A 729 5.52 -36.67 -6.87
CA LEU A 729 5.20 -35.75 -5.76
C LEU A 729 4.42 -36.51 -4.70
N GLN A 730 5.09 -36.84 -3.59
CA GLN A 730 4.56 -37.59 -2.47
C GLN A 730 4.64 -36.78 -1.17
N PRO A 731 3.70 -36.95 -0.25
CA PRO A 731 3.80 -36.29 1.06
C PRO A 731 4.80 -36.98 2.01
N GLY A 732 5.15 -38.24 1.72
CA GLY A 732 6.09 -39.07 2.49
C GLY A 732 7.33 -39.43 1.68
N ILE A 733 8.07 -40.42 2.16
CA ILE A 733 9.33 -40.91 1.55
C ILE A 733 9.23 -42.39 1.17
N ASP A 734 8.02 -42.84 0.81
CA ASP A 734 7.77 -44.22 0.42
C ASP A 734 8.42 -44.51 -0.93
N VAL A 735 8.78 -45.77 -1.16
CA VAL A 735 9.41 -46.15 -2.43
C VAL A 735 8.36 -46.20 -3.54
N PHE A 736 8.58 -45.43 -4.59
CA PHE A 736 7.82 -45.48 -5.83
C PHE A 736 8.51 -46.39 -6.84
N HIS A 737 7.72 -47.22 -7.52
CA HIS A 737 8.17 -48.08 -8.62
C HIS A 737 7.29 -47.88 -9.85
N ARG A 738 7.92 -47.61 -11.01
CA ARG A 738 7.27 -47.58 -12.32
C ARG A 738 8.25 -47.99 -13.41
N GLY A 739 8.15 -49.23 -13.90
CA GLY A 739 9.16 -49.77 -14.81
C GLY A 739 10.53 -49.74 -14.15
N ASP A 740 11.51 -49.13 -14.84
CA ASP A 740 12.88 -48.94 -14.32
C ASP A 740 13.03 -47.69 -13.42
N LEU A 741 11.98 -46.86 -13.30
CA LEU A 741 11.98 -45.70 -12.41
C LEU A 741 11.75 -46.16 -10.96
N ILE A 742 12.79 -46.05 -10.14
CA ILE A 742 12.74 -46.32 -8.70
C ILE A 742 13.15 -45.05 -7.96
N PHE A 743 12.30 -44.59 -7.06
CA PHE A 743 12.48 -43.33 -6.34
C PHE A 743 12.06 -43.49 -4.88
N GLN A 744 12.78 -42.84 -3.97
CA GLN A 744 12.42 -42.75 -2.55
C GLN A 744 12.66 -41.32 -2.04
N GLY A 745 11.59 -40.57 -1.81
CA GLY A 745 11.65 -39.17 -1.40
C GLY A 745 10.29 -38.50 -1.47
N LYS A 746 10.23 -37.19 -1.23
CA LYS A 746 8.98 -36.41 -1.40
C LYS A 746 8.83 -35.89 -2.81
N VAL A 747 9.93 -35.43 -3.42
CA VAL A 747 9.94 -34.89 -4.78
C VAL A 747 11.00 -35.60 -5.60
N GLY A 748 10.58 -36.20 -6.71
CA GLY A 748 11.42 -36.86 -7.69
C GLY A 748 11.25 -36.24 -9.05
N PHE A 749 12.36 -36.07 -9.78
CA PHE A 749 12.35 -35.57 -11.15
C PHE A 749 13.33 -36.35 -12.01
N VAL A 750 12.89 -36.82 -13.17
CA VAL A 750 13.74 -37.39 -14.21
C VAL A 750 13.36 -36.80 -15.56
N ARG A 751 14.31 -36.26 -16.32
CA ARG A 751 14.13 -35.92 -17.73
C ARG A 751 14.76 -36.99 -18.61
N GLU A 752 13.97 -37.59 -19.48
CA GLU A 752 14.40 -38.51 -20.52
C GLU A 752 14.50 -37.80 -21.89
N GLN A 753 15.59 -38.03 -22.60
CA GLN A 753 15.77 -37.62 -24.01
C GLN A 753 16.34 -38.80 -24.79
N ASP A 754 15.73 -39.11 -25.93
CA ASP A 754 16.14 -40.24 -26.80
C ASP A 754 16.22 -41.59 -26.07
N GLY A 755 15.36 -41.79 -25.06
CA GLY A 755 15.31 -43.00 -24.24
C GLY A 755 16.37 -43.08 -23.13
N GLU A 756 17.16 -42.03 -22.91
CA GLU A 756 18.16 -41.96 -21.84
C GLU A 756 17.80 -40.88 -20.81
N ALA A 757 17.98 -41.19 -19.52
CA ALA A 757 17.87 -40.22 -18.44
C ALA A 757 19.01 -39.19 -18.55
N ARG A 758 18.66 -37.92 -18.71
CA ARG A 758 19.61 -36.79 -18.85
C ARG A 758 19.72 -35.95 -17.59
N VAL A 759 18.63 -35.83 -16.83
CA VAL A 759 18.55 -35.03 -15.61
C VAL A 759 17.84 -35.86 -14.56
N MET A 760 18.36 -35.88 -13.34
CA MET A 760 17.74 -36.58 -12.21
C MET A 760 17.87 -35.73 -10.94
N GLY A 761 16.76 -35.52 -10.24
CA GLY A 761 16.68 -34.82 -8.96
C GLY A 761 15.85 -35.59 -7.94
N LEU A 762 16.30 -35.56 -6.69
CA LEU A 762 15.70 -36.26 -5.55
C LEU A 762 15.72 -35.33 -4.32
N TRP A 763 14.58 -35.17 -3.67
CA TRP A 763 14.44 -34.39 -2.44
C TRP A 763 13.55 -35.07 -1.40
#